data_AF-A0A7L4P3Z7-F1
#
_entry.id   AF-A0A7L4P3Z7-F1
#
_cell.length_a   1.000
_cell.length_b   1.000
_cell.length_c   1.000
_cell.angle_alpha   90.00
_cell.angle_beta   90.00
_cell.angle_gamma   90.00
#
_symmetry.space_group_name_H-M   'P 1'
#
loop_
_entity.id
_entity.type
_entity.pdbx_description
1 polymer ?
#
loop_
_entity_poly.entity_id
_entity_poly.type
_entity_poly.pdbx_seq_one_letter_code
_entity_poly.pdbx_strand_id
1 'polypeptide(L)'
;MKINPILTLTAIFIFILICSGTAMAAGEGNSSTIERNASLNYQSSQTSSQSEGASDTLNVQGYWINPTSTPLNTINVTSLQDEGITDVFISTSKSNPSSLQGFITKFNNSGIRVHAWVTCFHDGTSWTDPGNETVVNELTNSIINIATNYNVDGIHLDYARYSGTPGNEAYRYNGTTHVTSFVQNIYNEIQLINNQDTPDKPYILLSAALMPETSVNGYYYGQNYTQLAPYLDFMVPMIYKGNYGKNTTWIAYVTDYIVKAANGTPVVAGLQTYMSDTYAIPLPSNELEGDIQAALDNGSSGYVLFRYGLTDAFEETPYSYTNINNILDAATWVKNYIAEHGELPSTVSVGTEEVDMPIFLSLLARGLLYIHNGETGPIGVIDYNNPPNPPVSVLNGTILKNEYINLATRVLNFMNAYGRAPNFSGSSLGNIPYKDLFEIFSNVLDYYKLNNILPDSFLLNDTIPPTVTKTSPVNNETKISLTAPMIITFSENITAGDNYSGIYVMNTISGVKVAMTKTISANTLTIKQTTSRLYNTPYQVYIPAGAIKDMTGNKLTNAYTYTFTTLSNDSTPPTITSVDPTNNKVINVANKALVITFSENIKAGSAFTSIKVTNPDGVKVNPLYKVINGKTLTLTRNGYYINGLTYTITLPKGSITDTAGNTLKTAFTSKFKIDFVKPTITSVNPTNNMVINVANKALVITFSENIKAGSAFTSIKVTNPDGVKVNPLYKVINGKTLTLTRNGYYINGLTYTITLPKGSITDTAGNAITTFTSKFKIDFVKPTITSVNPKNNSSKFSLTAPITITFSENITGGTKYSGIYMKNLSTGKVVSITKSISGKTLTIKMVSGRLSKNTYQIYLPAGAVKDAAGNSLASAYTLKFKTI
;
A
#
# COMPACT_ATOMS: atom_id res chain seq x y z
N MET A 1 -22.28 3.82 -35.02
CA MET A 1 -22.32 3.36 -36.44
C MET A 1 -20.88 3.13 -36.89
N LYS A 2 -20.48 2.04 -37.54
CA LYS A 2 -21.11 0.71 -37.78
C LYS A 2 -19.99 -0.33 -37.54
N ILE A 3 -20.21 -1.35 -36.68
CA ILE A 3 -20.67 -2.73 -37.01
C ILE A 3 -19.61 -3.59 -37.75
N ASN A 4 -19.43 -4.79 -37.18
CA ASN A 4 -18.75 -6.05 -37.59
C ASN A 4 -19.19 -6.58 -39.01
N PRO A 5 -18.83 -7.80 -39.55
CA PRO A 5 -18.59 -9.07 -38.83
C PRO A 5 -17.69 -10.22 -39.40
N ILE A 6 -17.35 -11.16 -38.51
CA ILE A 6 -17.42 -12.65 -38.55
C ILE A 6 -17.04 -13.44 -39.83
N LEU A 7 -16.13 -14.42 -39.63
CA LEU A 7 -16.13 -15.81 -40.15
C LEU A 7 -15.59 -16.72 -38.99
N THR A 8 -15.90 -18.02 -38.77
CA THR A 8 -16.91 -19.04 -39.22
C THR A 8 -16.87 -20.17 -38.14
N LEU A 9 -17.94 -20.90 -37.76
CA LEU A 9 -18.65 -22.03 -38.43
C LEU A 9 -17.72 -23.21 -38.84
N THR A 10 -18.04 -24.52 -38.72
CA THR A 10 -19.20 -25.34 -38.22
C THR A 10 -18.63 -26.72 -37.69
N ALA A 11 -19.29 -27.87 -37.42
CA ALA A 11 -20.60 -28.52 -37.66
C ALA A 11 -20.95 -29.60 -36.57
N ILE A 12 -21.92 -30.50 -36.83
CA ILE A 12 -22.41 -31.66 -36.01
C ILE A 12 -22.65 -32.88 -36.93
N PHE A 13 -22.71 -34.13 -36.41
CA PHE A 13 -23.50 -35.36 -36.80
C PHE A 13 -22.68 -36.65 -36.49
N ILE A 14 -23.00 -37.53 -35.51
CA ILE A 14 -24.08 -38.55 -35.30
C ILE A 14 -24.15 -39.67 -36.38
N PHE A 15 -23.82 -40.92 -35.99
CA PHE A 15 -24.57 -42.21 -36.16
C PHE A 15 -23.67 -43.39 -35.63
N ILE A 16 -24.13 -44.30 -34.74
CA ILE A 16 -24.71 -45.66 -35.00
C ILE A 16 -23.73 -46.65 -35.68
N LEU A 17 -23.62 -47.95 -35.37
CA LEU A 17 -24.06 -48.91 -34.31
C LEU A 17 -23.55 -50.31 -34.78
N ILE A 18 -23.49 -51.34 -33.90
CA ILE A 18 -23.90 -52.77 -34.11
C ILE A 18 -23.08 -53.75 -33.25
N CYS A 19 -23.75 -54.79 -32.76
CA CYS A 19 -23.22 -55.80 -31.84
C CYS A 19 -23.26 -57.22 -32.43
N SER A 20 -22.37 -58.09 -31.94
CA SER A 20 -22.53 -59.55 -31.79
C SER A 20 -21.47 -60.01 -30.77
N GLY A 21 -21.68 -60.96 -29.85
CA GLY A 21 -22.62 -62.10 -29.82
C GLY A 21 -21.82 -63.36 -30.14
N THR A 22 -21.78 -64.45 -29.34
CA THR A 22 -22.76 -65.08 -28.42
C THR A 22 -22.04 -65.96 -27.37
N ALA A 23 -22.66 -66.73 -26.45
CA ALA A 23 -23.81 -66.54 -25.53
C ALA A 23 -23.96 -67.81 -24.63
N MET A 24 -24.79 -67.75 -23.57
CA MET A 24 -25.42 -68.88 -22.84
C MET A 24 -24.53 -69.81 -21.96
N ALA A 25 -25.02 -70.44 -20.87
CA ALA A 25 -26.28 -70.31 -20.11
C ALA A 25 -26.20 -71.04 -18.73
N ALA A 26 -27.34 -71.03 -18.00
CA ALA A 26 -27.67 -71.70 -16.72
C ALA A 26 -27.19 -71.01 -15.43
N GLY A 27 -28.00 -70.95 -14.36
CA GLY A 27 -29.41 -71.36 -14.24
C GLY A 27 -29.97 -71.10 -12.83
N GLU A 28 -31.26 -70.80 -12.71
CA GLU A 28 -31.90 -70.47 -11.42
C GLU A 28 -32.13 -71.70 -10.52
N GLY A 29 -32.03 -71.51 -9.21
CA GLY A 29 -32.31 -72.52 -8.18
C GLY A 29 -32.83 -71.86 -6.90
N ASN A 30 -33.88 -72.42 -6.30
CA ASN A 30 -34.67 -71.82 -5.23
C ASN A 30 -34.59 -72.63 -3.93
N SER A 31 -34.36 -72.01 -2.76
CA SER A 31 -35.00 -72.42 -1.48
C SER A 31 -34.71 -71.48 -0.27
N SER A 32 -35.77 -71.18 0.48
CA SER A 32 -35.86 -71.05 1.97
C SER A 32 -34.87 -70.17 2.78
N THR A 33 -35.30 -68.94 3.04
CA THR A 33 -35.56 -68.37 4.40
C THR A 33 -35.07 -69.09 5.67
N ILE A 34 -34.48 -68.32 6.59
CA ILE A 34 -34.91 -68.26 8.00
C ILE A 34 -35.02 -66.78 8.41
N GLU A 35 -36.15 -66.38 9.00
CA GLU A 35 -36.36 -65.04 9.55
C GLU A 35 -35.88 -64.93 11.01
N ARG A 36 -35.59 -63.70 11.47
CA ARG A 36 -36.13 -63.22 12.75
C ARG A 36 -36.56 -61.74 12.65
N ASN A 37 -37.87 -61.53 12.63
CA ASN A 37 -38.53 -60.23 12.77
C ASN A 37 -38.44 -59.69 14.20
N ALA A 38 -38.37 -58.36 14.36
CA ALA A 38 -38.95 -57.62 15.50
C ALA A 38 -39.01 -56.09 15.26
N SER A 39 -39.69 -55.62 14.23
CA SER A 39 -40.03 -54.19 14.12
C SER A 39 -41.21 -53.85 15.02
N LEU A 40 -41.14 -52.76 15.78
CA LEU A 40 -42.31 -52.10 16.39
C LEU A 40 -42.36 -50.64 15.95
N ASN A 41 -43.29 -50.35 15.04
CA ASN A 41 -43.56 -48.99 14.59
C ASN A 41 -44.21 -48.15 15.71
N TYR A 42 -43.86 -46.88 15.77
CA TYR A 42 -44.74 -45.86 16.35
C TYR A 42 -44.84 -44.66 15.38
N GLN A 43 -45.96 -44.57 14.66
CA GLN A 43 -46.28 -43.37 13.87
C GLN A 43 -46.89 -42.30 14.78
N SER A 44 -46.33 -41.10 14.76
CA SER A 44 -46.81 -39.96 15.53
C SER A 44 -47.91 -39.18 14.78
N SER A 45 -49.17 -39.40 15.18
CA SER A 45 -50.29 -38.51 14.82
C SER A 45 -50.53 -37.50 15.95
N GLN A 46 -50.05 -36.27 15.81
CA GLN A 46 -50.29 -35.21 16.81
C GLN A 46 -51.65 -34.52 16.64
N THR A 47 -52.39 -34.40 17.74
CA THR A 47 -53.36 -33.32 17.96
C THR A 47 -53.37 -32.88 19.44
N SER A 48 -52.74 -31.73 19.70
CA SER A 48 -53.07 -30.74 20.76
C SER A 48 -53.60 -31.21 22.14
N SER A 49 -52.81 -31.00 23.21
CA SER A 49 -53.19 -30.21 24.42
C SER A 49 -52.05 -30.18 25.46
N GLN A 50 -52.25 -29.53 26.61
CA GLN A 50 -51.18 -28.99 27.48
C GLN A 50 -50.77 -29.88 28.68
N SER A 51 -49.64 -29.48 29.28
CA SER A 51 -49.23 -29.56 30.71
C SER A 51 -48.53 -30.82 31.26
N GLU A 52 -47.33 -30.55 31.78
CA GLU A 52 -46.63 -31.12 32.95
C GLU A 52 -46.31 -32.63 33.06
N GLY A 53 -45.01 -32.93 33.28
CA GLY A 53 -44.66 -33.79 34.41
C GLY A 53 -43.97 -35.14 34.16
N ALA A 54 -43.03 -35.27 33.21
CA ALA A 54 -42.15 -36.45 33.13
C ALA A 54 -40.71 -36.08 32.73
N SER A 55 -39.74 -36.90 33.14
CA SER A 55 -38.30 -36.69 32.89
C SER A 55 -37.87 -37.30 31.56
N ASP A 56 -37.92 -36.52 30.47
CA ASP A 56 -37.16 -36.85 29.26
C ASP A 56 -35.66 -36.76 29.57
N THR A 57 -34.96 -37.89 29.48
CA THR A 57 -33.51 -37.95 29.76
C THR A 57 -32.74 -37.27 28.63
N LEU A 58 -31.89 -36.31 28.98
CA LEU A 58 -31.06 -35.54 28.06
C LEU A 58 -30.03 -36.43 27.33
N ASN A 59 -30.43 -36.99 26.18
CA ASN A 59 -29.55 -37.61 25.21
C ASN A 59 -28.79 -36.52 24.43
N VAL A 60 -27.47 -36.66 24.30
CA VAL A 60 -26.59 -35.76 23.52
C VAL A 60 -25.64 -36.63 22.69
N GLN A 61 -25.84 -36.68 21.40
CA GLN A 61 -24.95 -37.37 20.45
C GLN A 61 -24.50 -36.31 19.45
N GLY A 62 -23.22 -35.95 19.44
CA GLY A 62 -22.81 -34.72 18.79
C GLY A 62 -21.39 -34.65 18.28
N TYR A 63 -21.11 -33.57 17.55
CA TYR A 63 -19.77 -33.24 17.06
C TYR A 63 -19.36 -31.83 17.49
N TRP A 64 -18.09 -31.68 17.90
CA TRP A 64 -17.43 -30.37 17.85
C TRP A 64 -17.06 -30.02 16.41
N ILE A 65 -17.40 -28.80 16.01
CA ILE A 65 -17.18 -28.28 14.65
C ILE A 65 -16.43 -26.95 14.77
N ASN A 66 -15.23 -26.89 14.19
CA ASN A 66 -14.48 -25.65 14.06
C ASN A 66 -14.65 -25.09 12.63
N PRO A 67 -15.35 -23.95 12.43
CA PRO A 67 -15.60 -23.39 11.10
C PRO A 67 -14.35 -23.02 10.29
N THR A 68 -13.17 -22.92 10.92
CA THR A 68 -11.89 -22.67 10.24
C THR A 68 -11.29 -23.92 9.61
N SER A 69 -11.49 -25.11 10.20
CA SER A 69 -11.09 -26.39 9.59
C SER A 69 -12.20 -27.06 8.80
N THR A 70 -13.46 -26.75 9.14
CA THR A 70 -14.66 -27.45 8.66
C THR A 70 -15.66 -26.42 8.12
N PRO A 71 -15.51 -25.98 6.85
CA PRO A 71 -16.38 -24.96 6.26
C PRO A 71 -17.86 -25.38 6.22
N LEU A 72 -18.77 -24.42 6.37
CA LEU A 72 -20.22 -24.67 6.44
C LEU A 72 -20.78 -25.54 5.30
N ASN A 73 -20.18 -25.48 4.10
CA ASN A 73 -20.60 -26.25 2.94
C ASN A 73 -20.12 -27.73 2.93
N THR A 74 -19.14 -28.13 3.75
CA THR A 74 -18.65 -29.53 3.81
C THR A 74 -19.43 -30.39 4.81
N ILE A 75 -20.41 -29.81 5.50
CA ILE A 75 -21.25 -30.50 6.49
C ILE A 75 -22.46 -31.11 5.80
N ASN A 76 -22.67 -32.42 5.89
CA ASN A 76 -23.88 -33.08 5.41
C ASN A 76 -24.87 -33.23 6.56
N VAL A 77 -25.95 -32.43 6.57
CA VAL A 77 -26.97 -32.46 7.63
C VAL A 77 -27.71 -33.79 7.62
N THR A 78 -27.97 -34.37 6.44
CA THR A 78 -28.67 -35.65 6.33
C THR A 78 -27.83 -36.82 6.83
N SER A 79 -26.51 -36.83 6.55
CA SER A 79 -25.59 -37.81 7.15
C SER A 79 -25.66 -37.79 8.68
N LEU A 80 -25.60 -36.59 9.27
CA LEU A 80 -25.73 -36.42 10.72
C LEU A 80 -27.09 -36.91 11.26
N GLN A 81 -28.19 -36.68 10.54
CA GLN A 81 -29.51 -37.21 10.91
C GLN A 81 -29.57 -38.75 10.81
N ASP A 82 -28.97 -39.34 9.77
CA ASP A 82 -28.91 -40.79 9.56
C ASP A 82 -27.96 -41.48 10.58
N GLU A 83 -26.90 -40.79 10.99
CA GLU A 83 -25.98 -41.14 12.10
C GLU A 83 -26.63 -40.99 13.50
N GLY A 84 -27.84 -40.43 13.60
CA GLY A 84 -28.54 -40.22 14.88
C GLY A 84 -28.03 -39.03 15.72
N ILE A 85 -27.23 -38.14 15.13
CA ILE A 85 -26.65 -36.97 15.79
C ILE A 85 -27.73 -35.96 16.17
N THR A 86 -27.78 -35.61 17.46
CA THR A 86 -28.74 -34.67 18.06
C THR A 86 -28.16 -33.27 18.28
N ASP A 87 -26.83 -33.10 18.28
CA ASP A 87 -26.17 -31.84 18.69
C ASP A 87 -24.93 -31.48 17.85
N VAL A 88 -24.74 -30.20 17.56
CA VAL A 88 -23.50 -29.66 16.97
C VAL A 88 -22.97 -28.47 17.76
N PHE A 89 -21.70 -28.55 18.13
CA PHE A 89 -21.00 -27.57 18.96
C PHE A 89 -20.11 -26.70 18.06
N ILE A 90 -20.59 -25.51 17.72
CA ILE A 90 -20.00 -24.63 16.69
C ILE A 90 -19.05 -23.63 17.34
N SER A 91 -17.74 -23.73 17.05
CA SER A 91 -16.73 -22.80 17.56
C SER A 91 -17.06 -21.35 17.18
N THR A 92 -17.34 -20.54 18.19
CA THR A 92 -17.94 -19.20 18.07
C THR A 92 -17.07 -18.17 18.79
N SER A 93 -16.69 -17.10 18.08
CA SER A 93 -15.93 -16.01 18.69
C SER A 93 -16.80 -15.16 19.61
N LYS A 94 -16.42 -15.06 20.88
CA LYS A 94 -17.01 -14.15 21.89
C LYS A 94 -17.10 -12.68 21.44
N SER A 95 -16.18 -12.22 20.61
CA SER A 95 -16.15 -10.83 20.11
C SER A 95 -16.76 -10.65 18.71
N ASN A 96 -17.00 -11.73 17.96
CA ASN A 96 -17.62 -11.68 16.65
C ASN A 96 -18.34 -13.02 16.31
N PRO A 97 -19.54 -13.27 16.87
CA PRO A 97 -20.29 -14.50 16.64
C PRO A 97 -20.95 -14.60 15.25
N SER A 98 -20.67 -13.69 14.31
CA SER A 98 -21.40 -13.61 13.02
C SER A 98 -21.35 -14.88 12.16
N SER A 99 -20.34 -15.74 12.31
CA SER A 99 -20.25 -17.04 11.64
C SER A 99 -21.36 -18.02 12.06
N LEU A 100 -21.80 -17.95 13.32
CA LEU A 100 -22.75 -18.88 13.94
C LEU A 100 -24.12 -18.88 13.24
N GLN A 101 -24.57 -17.72 12.75
CA GLN A 101 -25.87 -17.59 12.09
C GLN A 101 -25.99 -18.48 10.84
N GLY A 102 -24.89 -18.72 10.12
CA GLY A 102 -24.89 -19.62 8.97
C GLY A 102 -25.14 -21.09 9.35
N PHE A 103 -24.69 -21.50 10.54
CA PHE A 103 -24.92 -22.84 11.07
C PHE A 103 -26.36 -22.98 11.58
N ILE A 104 -26.84 -22.02 12.38
CA ILE A 104 -28.26 -21.96 12.82
C ILE A 104 -29.20 -22.07 11.61
N THR A 105 -28.97 -21.28 10.56
CA THR A 105 -29.79 -21.33 9.33
C THR A 105 -29.67 -22.64 8.56
N LYS A 106 -28.52 -23.34 8.63
CA LYS A 106 -28.31 -24.64 7.94
C LYS A 106 -28.94 -25.83 8.68
N PHE A 107 -28.95 -25.81 10.01
CA PHE A 107 -29.57 -26.86 10.84
C PHE A 107 -31.04 -26.58 11.18
N ASN A 108 -31.59 -25.43 10.78
CA ASN A 108 -33.00 -25.09 10.99
C ASN A 108 -33.95 -26.16 10.42
N ASN A 109 -34.90 -26.62 11.23
CA ASN A 109 -35.82 -27.74 10.96
C ASN A 109 -35.16 -29.14 10.78
N SER A 110 -33.87 -29.32 11.09
CA SER A 110 -33.22 -30.65 11.04
C SER A 110 -33.49 -31.51 12.28
N GLY A 111 -33.89 -30.90 13.39
CA GLY A 111 -33.97 -31.55 14.71
C GLY A 111 -32.63 -31.61 15.46
N ILE A 112 -31.53 -31.22 14.82
CA ILE A 112 -30.19 -31.14 15.44
C ILE A 112 -30.03 -29.78 16.14
N ARG A 113 -29.71 -29.81 17.45
CA ARG A 113 -29.48 -28.64 18.29
C ARG A 113 -28.15 -27.97 17.98
N VAL A 114 -28.15 -26.64 17.87
CA VAL A 114 -26.95 -25.83 17.58
C VAL A 114 -26.46 -25.12 18.85
N HIS A 115 -25.32 -25.57 19.37
CA HIS A 115 -24.66 -24.98 20.53
C HIS A 115 -23.56 -24.01 20.10
N ALA A 116 -23.52 -22.81 20.70
CA ALA A 116 -22.38 -21.91 20.56
C ALA A 116 -21.23 -22.37 21.48
N TRP A 117 -20.19 -22.95 20.90
CA TRP A 117 -18.96 -23.32 21.62
C TRP A 117 -18.06 -22.08 21.75
N VAL A 118 -17.91 -21.56 22.98
CA VAL A 118 -17.25 -20.28 23.26
C VAL A 118 -16.02 -20.46 24.14
N THR A 119 -14.86 -20.03 23.64
CA THR A 119 -13.58 -20.06 24.37
C THR A 119 -13.51 -18.95 25.43
N CYS A 120 -13.39 -19.35 26.71
CA CYS A 120 -13.50 -18.48 27.88
C CYS A 120 -12.18 -17.78 28.25
N PHE A 121 -11.33 -18.42 29.08
CA PHE A 121 -10.13 -17.80 29.67
C PHE A 121 -8.83 -18.07 28.91
N HIS A 122 -8.94 -18.48 27.65
CA HIS A 122 -7.82 -18.68 26.73
C HIS A 122 -8.13 -17.97 25.40
N ASP A 123 -7.09 -17.58 24.66
CA ASP A 123 -7.20 -16.98 23.32
C ASP A 123 -6.55 -17.80 22.19
N GLY A 124 -6.01 -18.99 22.52
CA GLY A 124 -5.22 -19.83 21.61
C GLY A 124 -3.71 -19.70 21.81
N THR A 125 -3.25 -18.70 22.57
CA THR A 125 -1.82 -18.44 22.89
C THR A 125 -1.57 -18.21 24.37
N SER A 126 -2.52 -17.58 25.06
CA SER A 126 -2.35 -16.97 26.38
C SER A 126 -3.55 -17.29 27.28
N TRP A 127 -3.28 -17.43 28.57
CA TRP A 127 -4.29 -17.63 29.61
C TRP A 127 -4.56 -16.34 30.37
N THR A 128 -5.83 -16.02 30.59
CA THR A 128 -6.28 -14.92 31.43
C THR A 128 -6.79 -15.47 32.75
N ASP A 129 -6.63 -14.74 33.86
CA ASP A 129 -7.06 -15.20 35.19
C ASP A 129 -8.60 -15.20 35.35
N PRO A 130 -9.24 -16.36 35.62
CA PRO A 130 -10.66 -16.42 35.99
C PRO A 130 -11.05 -15.60 37.23
N GLY A 131 -10.09 -15.21 38.07
CA GLY A 131 -10.31 -14.29 39.21
C GLY A 131 -10.43 -12.81 38.82
N ASN A 132 -10.22 -12.44 37.55
CA ASN A 132 -10.31 -11.05 37.12
C ASN A 132 -11.77 -10.65 36.82
N GLU A 133 -12.38 -9.92 37.75
CA GLU A 133 -13.77 -9.44 37.66
C GLU A 133 -14.09 -8.69 36.36
N THR A 134 -13.15 -7.91 35.80
CA THR A 134 -13.40 -7.17 34.55
C THR A 134 -13.51 -8.13 33.37
N VAL A 135 -12.58 -9.10 33.28
CA VAL A 135 -12.59 -10.13 32.22
C VAL A 135 -13.82 -11.04 32.36
N VAL A 136 -14.16 -11.43 33.59
CA VAL A 136 -15.38 -12.18 33.90
C VAL A 136 -16.62 -11.44 33.40
N ASN A 137 -16.75 -10.14 33.72
CA ASN A 137 -17.90 -9.35 33.31
C ASN A 137 -17.95 -9.15 31.78
N GLU A 138 -16.83 -8.87 31.11
CA GLU A 138 -16.76 -8.75 29.64
C GLU A 138 -17.13 -10.07 28.93
N LEU A 139 -16.66 -11.20 29.46
CA LEU A 139 -16.92 -12.53 28.92
C LEU A 139 -18.37 -12.96 29.14
N THR A 140 -18.93 -12.76 30.34
CA THR A 140 -20.35 -13.00 30.62
C THR A 140 -21.23 -12.15 29.71
N ASN A 141 -20.97 -10.84 29.59
CA ASN A 141 -21.72 -9.96 28.68
C ASN A 141 -21.65 -10.44 27.22
N SER A 142 -20.50 -10.95 26.78
CA SER A 142 -20.32 -11.50 25.42
C SER A 142 -21.13 -12.78 25.20
N ILE A 143 -21.16 -13.68 26.18
CA ILE A 143 -21.90 -14.96 26.14
C ILE A 143 -23.41 -14.72 26.22
N ILE A 144 -23.85 -13.83 27.12
CA ILE A 144 -25.26 -13.44 27.25
C ILE A 144 -25.74 -12.66 26.02
N ASN A 145 -24.88 -11.87 25.37
CA ASN A 145 -25.19 -11.28 24.06
C ASN A 145 -25.41 -12.36 22.96
N ILE A 146 -24.65 -13.46 22.98
CA ILE A 146 -24.88 -14.60 22.06
C ILE A 146 -26.22 -15.26 22.39
N ALA A 147 -26.43 -15.67 23.64
CA ALA A 147 -27.66 -16.32 24.10
C ALA A 147 -28.91 -15.44 23.92
N THR A 148 -28.79 -14.11 23.99
CA THR A 148 -29.91 -13.20 23.76
C THR A 148 -30.26 -13.08 22.27
N ASN A 149 -29.27 -12.81 21.42
CA ASN A 149 -29.47 -12.31 20.06
C ASN A 149 -29.30 -13.36 18.94
N TYR A 150 -28.88 -14.58 19.25
CA TYR A 150 -28.80 -15.69 18.31
C TYR A 150 -29.74 -16.82 18.75
N ASN A 151 -30.43 -17.44 17.79
CA ASN A 151 -31.37 -18.53 18.06
C ASN A 151 -30.62 -19.86 18.19
N VAL A 152 -29.86 -19.99 19.28
CA VAL A 152 -29.12 -21.20 19.66
C VAL A 152 -29.90 -22.06 20.63
N ASP A 153 -29.74 -23.37 20.53
CA ASP A 153 -30.30 -24.35 21.46
C ASP A 153 -29.40 -24.53 22.71
N GLY A 154 -28.18 -23.97 22.69
CA GLY A 154 -27.32 -23.95 23.87
C GLY A 154 -26.04 -23.12 23.75
N ILE A 155 -25.40 -22.96 24.91
CA ILE A 155 -24.09 -22.37 25.12
C ILE A 155 -23.15 -23.45 25.66
N HIS A 156 -21.95 -23.57 25.09
CA HIS A 156 -20.95 -24.54 25.50
C HIS A 156 -19.63 -23.85 25.86
N LEU A 157 -19.31 -23.82 27.15
CA LEU A 157 -18.17 -23.11 27.71
C LEU A 157 -16.89 -23.93 27.62
N ASP A 158 -15.94 -23.49 26.82
CA ASP A 158 -14.62 -24.12 26.69
C ASP A 158 -13.52 -23.22 27.24
N TYR A 159 -12.40 -23.78 27.71
CA TYR A 159 -11.37 -23.08 28.49
C TYR A 159 -11.93 -22.30 29.69
N ALA A 160 -13.04 -22.77 30.28
CA ALA A 160 -13.62 -22.29 31.53
C ALA A 160 -12.82 -22.86 32.73
N ARG A 161 -11.53 -22.50 32.81
CA ARG A 161 -10.56 -23.05 33.77
C ARG A 161 -9.29 -22.20 33.89
N TYR A 162 -8.43 -22.55 34.85
CA TYR A 162 -7.00 -22.23 34.85
C TYR A 162 -6.23 -23.19 33.92
N SER A 163 -5.00 -22.84 33.52
CA SER A 163 -4.19 -23.69 32.64
C SER A 163 -3.77 -25.01 33.29
N GLY A 164 -3.58 -25.03 34.62
CA GLY A 164 -2.97 -26.12 35.37
C GLY A 164 -1.45 -26.25 35.22
N THR A 165 -0.81 -25.33 34.48
CA THR A 165 0.64 -25.33 34.28
C THR A 165 1.38 -24.63 35.44
N PRO A 166 2.68 -24.91 35.69
CA PRO A 166 3.41 -24.34 36.82
C PRO A 166 3.42 -22.81 36.84
N GLY A 167 2.85 -22.21 37.88
CA GLY A 167 2.62 -20.78 38.04
C GLY A 167 1.20 -20.32 37.68
N ASN A 168 0.35 -21.19 37.14
CA ASN A 168 -1.05 -20.92 36.79
C ASN A 168 -1.96 -22.14 37.11
N GLU A 169 -1.71 -22.80 38.23
CA GLU A 169 -2.59 -23.81 38.83
C GLU A 169 -3.66 -23.15 39.73
N ALA A 170 -4.91 -23.62 39.65
CA ALA A 170 -6.06 -23.03 40.35
C ALA A 170 -5.90 -22.95 41.88
N TYR A 171 -5.25 -23.94 42.52
CA TYR A 171 -5.04 -23.96 43.98
C TYR A 171 -4.30 -22.74 44.53
N ARG A 172 -3.52 -22.04 43.70
CA ARG A 172 -2.80 -20.80 44.09
C ARG A 172 -3.71 -19.60 44.28
N TYR A 173 -4.88 -19.62 43.64
CA TYR A 173 -5.71 -18.44 43.40
C TYR A 173 -7.14 -18.57 43.95
N ASN A 174 -7.42 -19.58 44.80
CA ASN A 174 -8.79 -20.00 45.13
C ASN A 174 -9.64 -20.32 43.87
N GLY A 175 -8.96 -20.82 42.82
CA GLY A 175 -9.49 -20.84 41.46
C GLY A 175 -10.73 -21.68 41.24
N THR A 176 -11.00 -22.66 42.11
CA THR A 176 -12.26 -23.43 42.11
C THR A 176 -13.46 -22.52 42.30
N THR A 177 -13.41 -21.59 43.27
CA THR A 177 -14.51 -20.64 43.49
C THR A 177 -14.66 -19.71 42.30
N HIS A 178 -13.57 -19.20 41.72
CA HIS A 178 -13.64 -18.31 40.56
C HIS A 178 -14.30 -18.98 39.35
N VAL A 179 -13.89 -20.21 39.03
CA VAL A 179 -14.47 -21.00 37.93
C VAL A 179 -15.93 -21.35 38.20
N THR A 180 -16.27 -21.81 39.41
CA THR A 180 -17.66 -22.14 39.78
C THR A 180 -18.56 -20.92 39.77
N SER A 181 -18.15 -19.78 40.34
CA SER A 181 -18.96 -18.55 40.34
C SER A 181 -19.12 -17.95 38.95
N PHE A 182 -18.12 -18.07 38.07
CA PHE A 182 -18.24 -17.69 36.66
C PHE A 182 -19.33 -18.50 35.94
N VAL A 183 -19.29 -19.84 36.07
CA VAL A 183 -20.30 -20.73 35.46
C VAL A 183 -21.68 -20.50 36.08
N GLN A 184 -21.77 -20.36 37.41
CA GLN A 184 -23.00 -20.02 38.11
C GLN A 184 -23.64 -18.71 37.63
N ASN A 185 -22.83 -17.67 37.39
CA ASN A 185 -23.34 -16.39 36.89
C ASN A 185 -23.93 -16.54 35.47
N ILE A 186 -23.24 -17.27 34.57
CA ILE A 186 -23.78 -17.54 33.22
C ILE A 186 -25.04 -18.40 33.28
N TYR A 187 -25.08 -19.42 34.15
CA TYR A 187 -26.27 -20.24 34.37
C TYR A 187 -27.47 -19.40 34.81
N ASN A 188 -27.30 -18.55 35.83
CA ASN A 188 -28.36 -17.68 36.34
C ASN A 188 -28.91 -16.75 35.24
N GLU A 189 -28.03 -16.11 34.46
CA GLU A 189 -28.43 -15.22 33.36
C GLU A 189 -29.11 -15.97 32.19
N ILE A 190 -28.66 -17.19 31.87
CA ILE A 190 -29.33 -18.05 30.88
C ILE A 190 -30.71 -18.48 31.38
N GLN A 191 -30.86 -18.83 32.66
CA GLN A 191 -32.18 -19.11 33.23
C GLN A 191 -33.07 -17.84 33.23
N LEU A 192 -32.52 -16.64 33.41
CA LEU A 192 -33.27 -15.38 33.23
C LEU A 192 -33.70 -15.12 31.78
N ILE A 193 -32.97 -15.64 30.77
CA ILE A 193 -33.40 -15.64 29.37
C ILE A 193 -34.50 -16.69 29.14
N ASN A 194 -34.29 -17.93 29.59
CA ASN A 194 -35.21 -19.05 29.38
C ASN A 194 -36.58 -18.85 30.06
N ASN A 195 -36.63 -18.04 31.13
CA ASN A 195 -37.89 -17.67 31.81
C ASN A 195 -38.62 -16.46 31.16
N GLN A 196 -38.15 -15.92 30.02
CA GLN A 196 -38.87 -14.89 29.27
C GLN A 196 -39.78 -15.51 28.20
N ASP A 197 -41.07 -15.17 28.27
CA ASP A 197 -42.08 -15.54 27.26
C ASP A 197 -41.75 -14.87 25.91
N THR A 198 -40.90 -15.52 25.13
CA THR A 198 -40.39 -15.08 23.84
C THR A 198 -40.77 -16.11 22.77
N PRO A 199 -41.79 -15.82 21.94
CA PRO A 199 -42.22 -16.74 20.89
C PRO A 199 -41.08 -17.17 19.96
N ASP A 200 -41.15 -18.42 19.51
CA ASP A 200 -40.23 -19.08 18.57
C ASP A 200 -38.76 -19.23 19.05
N LYS A 201 -38.44 -18.87 20.30
CA LYS A 201 -37.11 -19.05 20.89
C LYS A 201 -36.97 -20.41 21.63
N PRO A 202 -35.90 -21.19 21.40
CA PRO A 202 -35.66 -22.45 22.12
C PRO A 202 -35.19 -22.22 23.56
N TYR A 203 -35.37 -23.24 24.41
CA TYR A 203 -34.76 -23.29 25.74
C TYR A 203 -33.25 -23.49 25.59
N ILE A 204 -32.44 -22.55 26.07
CA ILE A 204 -30.99 -22.55 25.92
C ILE A 204 -30.37 -23.43 27.01
N LEU A 205 -29.75 -24.54 26.61
CA LEU A 205 -28.95 -25.39 27.49
C LEU A 205 -27.58 -24.76 27.77
N LEU A 206 -27.03 -24.95 28.97
CA LEU A 206 -25.66 -24.60 29.32
C LEU A 206 -24.81 -25.86 29.59
N SER A 207 -23.68 -25.97 28.89
CA SER A 207 -22.69 -27.03 29.10
C SER A 207 -21.26 -26.49 29.14
N ALA A 208 -20.30 -27.32 29.55
CA ALA A 208 -18.90 -26.95 29.58
C ALA A 208 -17.95 -28.10 29.20
N ALA A 209 -16.88 -27.77 28.48
CA ALA A 209 -15.76 -28.66 28.21
C ALA A 209 -14.85 -28.75 29.45
N LEU A 210 -14.77 -29.95 30.03
CA LEU A 210 -14.02 -30.20 31.26
C LEU A 210 -12.79 -31.07 30.99
N MET A 211 -11.77 -30.91 31.82
CA MET A 211 -10.58 -31.77 31.79
C MET A 211 -10.93 -33.20 32.32
N PRO A 212 -10.23 -34.27 31.91
CA PRO A 212 -10.55 -35.66 32.32
C PRO A 212 -9.88 -36.16 33.61
N GLU A 213 -8.96 -35.43 34.25
CA GLU A 213 -8.09 -35.93 35.33
C GLU A 213 -8.77 -36.18 36.70
N THR A 214 -10.10 -36.35 36.75
CA THR A 214 -10.85 -36.82 37.92
C THR A 214 -10.66 -35.93 39.16
N SER A 215 -10.28 -36.51 40.31
CA SER A 215 -10.17 -35.84 41.61
C SER A 215 -9.29 -34.58 41.64
N VAL A 216 -8.28 -34.47 40.77
CA VAL A 216 -7.34 -33.33 40.78
C VAL A 216 -7.79 -32.12 39.98
N ASN A 217 -8.89 -32.21 39.22
CA ASN A 217 -9.37 -31.12 38.37
C ASN A 217 -9.67 -29.82 39.14
N GLY A 218 -10.32 -29.92 40.30
CA GLY A 218 -10.58 -28.75 41.15
C GLY A 218 -9.29 -28.09 41.64
N TYR A 219 -8.21 -28.87 41.82
CA TYR A 219 -6.93 -28.38 42.33
C TYR A 219 -6.07 -27.70 41.24
N TYR A 220 -5.95 -28.30 40.05
CA TYR A 220 -5.11 -27.74 38.98
C TYR A 220 -5.87 -26.77 38.07
N TYR A 221 -7.12 -27.09 37.71
CA TYR A 221 -7.90 -26.36 36.70
C TYR A 221 -9.02 -25.50 37.29
N GLY A 222 -9.44 -25.76 38.54
CA GLY A 222 -10.61 -25.14 39.17
C GLY A 222 -11.94 -25.82 38.81
N GLN A 223 -11.92 -26.81 37.91
CA GLN A 223 -13.11 -27.51 37.43
C GLN A 223 -13.54 -28.64 38.39
N ASN A 224 -14.05 -28.29 39.57
CA ASN A 224 -14.61 -29.29 40.48
C ASN A 224 -16.01 -29.72 40.00
N TYR A 225 -16.14 -30.96 39.49
CA TYR A 225 -17.39 -31.47 38.91
C TYR A 225 -18.59 -31.31 39.84
N THR A 226 -18.47 -31.66 41.12
CA THR A 226 -19.57 -31.60 42.10
C THR A 226 -20.00 -30.18 42.43
N GLN A 227 -19.10 -29.19 42.32
CA GLN A 227 -19.43 -27.76 42.49
C GLN A 227 -19.96 -27.12 41.19
N LEU A 228 -19.62 -27.66 40.03
CA LEU A 228 -20.15 -27.20 38.73
C LEU A 228 -21.50 -27.85 38.36
N ALA A 229 -21.77 -29.06 38.83
CA ALA A 229 -22.97 -29.83 38.51
C ALA A 229 -24.31 -29.08 38.70
N PRO A 230 -24.52 -28.24 39.75
CA PRO A 230 -25.78 -27.51 39.92
C PRO A 230 -25.96 -26.32 38.94
N TYR A 231 -24.96 -26.02 38.11
CA TYR A 231 -24.90 -24.83 37.25
C TYR A 231 -24.61 -25.15 35.78
N LEU A 232 -24.83 -26.42 35.39
CA LEU A 232 -24.69 -26.92 34.02
C LEU A 232 -25.84 -27.90 33.78
N ASP A 233 -26.51 -27.80 32.63
CA ASP A 233 -27.52 -28.78 32.23
C ASP A 233 -26.87 -30.11 31.79
N PHE A 234 -25.61 -30.05 31.33
CA PHE A 234 -24.74 -31.21 31.17
C PHE A 234 -23.24 -30.86 31.18
N MET A 235 -22.40 -31.81 31.61
CA MET A 235 -20.94 -31.70 31.60
C MET A 235 -20.31 -32.51 30.47
N VAL A 236 -19.28 -31.97 29.81
CA VAL A 236 -18.60 -32.63 28.68
C VAL A 236 -17.09 -32.80 28.96
N PRO A 237 -16.67 -33.84 29.70
CA PRO A 237 -15.25 -34.12 29.91
C PRO A 237 -14.54 -34.56 28.61
N MET A 238 -13.37 -34.00 28.34
CA MET A 238 -12.53 -34.30 27.18
C MET A 238 -11.65 -35.53 27.45
N ILE A 239 -12.24 -36.73 27.34
CA ILE A 239 -11.62 -38.03 27.66
C ILE A 239 -10.76 -38.53 26.48
N TYR A 240 -9.79 -37.70 26.10
CA TYR A 240 -9.02 -37.78 24.86
C TYR A 240 -7.90 -38.84 24.95
N LYS A 241 -8.26 -40.13 24.89
CA LYS A 241 -7.35 -41.27 25.22
C LYS A 241 -5.99 -41.21 24.53
N GLY A 242 -5.95 -40.75 23.28
CA GLY A 242 -4.74 -40.61 22.47
C GLY A 242 -3.75 -39.63 23.08
N ASN A 243 -4.21 -38.43 23.42
CA ASN A 243 -3.39 -37.39 24.05
C ASN A 243 -2.79 -37.80 25.40
N TYR A 244 -3.43 -38.70 26.15
CA TYR A 244 -2.96 -39.17 27.46
C TYR A 244 -2.18 -40.49 27.41
N GLY A 245 -2.00 -41.09 26.22
CA GLY A 245 -1.41 -42.42 26.07
C GLY A 245 -2.22 -43.49 26.80
N LYS A 246 -3.53 -43.56 26.51
CA LYS A 246 -4.53 -44.40 27.18
C LYS A 246 -5.37 -45.19 26.17
N ASN A 247 -6.17 -46.11 26.69
CA ASN A 247 -7.06 -47.00 25.94
C ASN A 247 -8.51 -46.85 26.41
N THR A 248 -9.41 -47.59 25.77
CA THR A 248 -10.87 -47.64 26.04
C THR A 248 -11.23 -47.93 27.50
N THR A 249 -10.42 -48.72 28.22
CA THR A 249 -10.63 -48.99 29.66
C THR A 249 -10.44 -47.75 30.54
N TRP A 250 -9.59 -46.81 30.12
CA TRP A 250 -9.46 -45.51 30.80
C TRP A 250 -10.67 -44.61 30.55
N ILE A 251 -11.29 -44.68 29.36
CA ILE A 251 -12.54 -43.95 29.07
C ILE A 251 -13.65 -44.40 30.02
N ALA A 252 -13.88 -45.72 30.14
CA ALA A 252 -14.83 -46.30 31.09
C ALA A 252 -14.60 -45.77 32.53
N TYR A 253 -13.36 -45.84 33.02
CA TYR A 253 -12.99 -45.38 34.36
C TYR A 253 -13.22 -43.88 34.61
N VAL A 254 -12.84 -43.02 33.65
CA VAL A 254 -13.02 -41.57 33.80
C VAL A 254 -14.49 -41.20 33.75
N THR A 255 -15.28 -41.82 32.86
CA THR A 255 -16.73 -41.60 32.78
C THR A 255 -17.43 -41.99 34.07
N ASP A 256 -17.20 -43.22 34.58
CA ASP A 256 -17.78 -43.71 35.84
C ASP A 256 -17.49 -42.77 37.02
N TYR A 257 -16.24 -42.29 37.12
CA TYR A 257 -15.84 -41.32 38.15
C TYR A 257 -16.64 -40.02 38.05
N ILE A 258 -16.74 -39.45 36.84
CA ILE A 258 -17.33 -38.12 36.65
C ILE A 258 -18.86 -38.18 36.78
N VAL A 259 -19.51 -39.25 36.29
CA VAL A 259 -20.95 -39.51 36.49
C VAL A 259 -21.29 -39.57 37.99
N LYS A 260 -20.46 -40.24 38.80
CA LYS A 260 -20.63 -40.28 40.26
C LYS A 260 -20.38 -38.91 40.91
N ALA A 261 -19.37 -38.18 40.46
CA ALA A 261 -19.06 -36.83 40.97
C ALA A 261 -20.11 -35.78 40.58
N ALA A 262 -20.85 -36.00 39.49
CA ALA A 262 -21.90 -35.12 38.98
C ALA A 262 -23.22 -35.18 39.75
N ASN A 263 -23.42 -36.18 40.61
CA ASN A 263 -24.56 -36.29 41.53
C ASN A 263 -25.94 -36.09 40.86
N GLY A 264 -26.13 -36.65 39.66
CA GLY A 264 -27.39 -36.61 38.91
C GLY A 264 -27.43 -35.61 37.75
N THR A 265 -26.51 -34.65 37.66
CA THR A 265 -26.35 -33.83 36.45
C THR A 265 -25.80 -34.70 35.31
N PRO A 266 -26.38 -34.65 34.09
CA PRO A 266 -25.90 -35.42 32.94
C PRO A 266 -24.41 -35.20 32.60
N VAL A 267 -23.75 -36.28 32.16
CA VAL A 267 -22.34 -36.28 31.74
C VAL A 267 -22.23 -36.92 30.36
N VAL A 268 -21.63 -36.21 29.42
CA VAL A 268 -21.58 -36.56 27.99
C VAL A 268 -20.12 -36.70 27.59
N ALA A 269 -19.66 -37.90 27.22
CA ALA A 269 -18.23 -38.14 27.03
C ALA A 269 -17.69 -37.44 25.78
N GLY A 270 -16.73 -36.53 25.95
CA GLY A 270 -15.97 -35.93 24.87
C GLY A 270 -14.86 -36.88 24.39
N LEU A 271 -14.98 -37.42 23.18
CA LEU A 271 -14.08 -38.47 22.66
C LEU A 271 -13.30 -37.95 21.43
N GLN A 272 -12.05 -38.41 21.26
CA GLN A 272 -11.29 -38.12 20.06
C GLN A 272 -11.69 -39.05 18.92
N THR A 273 -11.85 -38.51 17.71
CA THR A 273 -12.07 -39.30 16.49
C THR A 273 -10.76 -39.67 15.79
N TYR A 274 -9.60 -39.26 16.33
CA TYR A 274 -8.28 -39.41 15.71
C TYR A 274 -7.20 -39.74 16.76
N MET A 275 -6.07 -40.31 16.33
CA MET A 275 -5.08 -40.94 17.22
C MET A 275 -4.47 -40.03 18.29
N SER A 276 -4.20 -38.75 18.00
CA SER A 276 -3.87 -37.69 18.98
C SER A 276 -3.72 -36.33 18.29
N ASP A 277 -3.59 -35.23 19.04
CA ASP A 277 -3.30 -33.90 18.46
C ASP A 277 -1.91 -33.83 17.78
N THR A 278 -1.01 -34.78 18.05
CA THR A 278 0.26 -34.94 17.32
C THR A 278 0.08 -35.76 16.04
N TYR A 279 -0.88 -36.67 16.02
CA TYR A 279 -1.15 -37.61 14.95
C TYR A 279 -2.65 -37.57 14.58
N ALA A 280 -3.04 -36.57 13.79
CA ALA A 280 -4.41 -36.35 13.32
C ALA A 280 -4.85 -37.35 12.23
N ILE A 281 -4.62 -38.63 12.49
CA ILE A 281 -5.04 -39.78 11.68
C ILE A 281 -6.36 -40.28 12.29
N PRO A 282 -7.46 -40.41 11.53
CA PRO A 282 -8.72 -40.94 12.06
C PRO A 282 -8.55 -42.29 12.77
N LEU A 283 -9.30 -42.50 13.84
CA LEU A 283 -9.47 -43.83 14.45
C LEU A 283 -10.37 -44.67 13.53
N PRO A 284 -10.16 -45.99 13.45
CA PRO A 284 -11.11 -46.90 12.82
C PRO A 284 -12.48 -46.84 13.48
N SER A 285 -13.56 -46.93 12.69
CA SER A 285 -14.95 -46.86 13.18
C SER A 285 -15.20 -47.83 14.33
N ASN A 286 -14.72 -49.08 14.24
CA ASN A 286 -14.90 -50.09 15.28
C ASN A 286 -14.10 -49.81 16.58
N GLU A 287 -13.06 -48.98 16.53
CA GLU A 287 -12.34 -48.50 17.71
C GLU A 287 -13.08 -47.33 18.36
N LEU A 288 -13.63 -46.43 17.54
CA LEU A 288 -14.43 -45.28 17.99
C LEU A 288 -15.79 -45.71 18.57
N GLU A 289 -16.47 -46.67 17.95
CA GLU A 289 -17.67 -47.34 18.49
C GLU A 289 -17.37 -47.99 19.86
N GLY A 290 -16.21 -48.64 20.00
CA GLY A 290 -15.77 -49.24 21.26
C GLY A 290 -15.56 -48.21 22.37
N ASP A 291 -15.02 -47.03 22.04
CA ASP A 291 -14.87 -45.91 22.96
C ASP A 291 -16.23 -45.28 23.36
N ILE A 292 -17.13 -45.11 22.38
CA ILE A 292 -18.50 -44.62 22.61
C ILE A 292 -19.25 -45.58 23.54
N GLN A 293 -19.27 -46.88 23.23
CA GLN A 293 -19.96 -47.88 24.05
C GLN A 293 -19.36 -47.95 25.46
N ALA A 294 -18.04 -47.89 25.60
CA ALA A 294 -17.38 -47.87 26.91
C ALA A 294 -17.75 -46.64 27.76
N ALA A 295 -18.07 -45.49 27.16
CA ALA A 295 -18.62 -44.35 27.88
C ALA A 295 -20.09 -44.57 28.27
N LEU A 296 -20.94 -45.01 27.33
CA LEU A 296 -22.36 -45.25 27.58
C LEU A 296 -22.59 -46.32 28.67
N ASP A 297 -21.86 -47.44 28.61
CA ASP A 297 -21.91 -48.52 29.61
C ASP A 297 -21.52 -48.07 31.02
N ASN A 298 -20.75 -46.98 31.13
CA ASN A 298 -20.29 -46.40 32.40
C ASN A 298 -21.12 -45.16 32.80
N GLY A 299 -22.33 -45.03 32.25
CA GLY A 299 -23.34 -44.08 32.69
C GLY A 299 -23.30 -42.71 32.00
N SER A 300 -22.56 -42.56 30.90
CA SER A 300 -22.63 -41.32 30.12
C SER A 300 -24.02 -41.16 29.48
N SER A 301 -24.58 -39.96 29.56
CA SER A 301 -25.86 -39.57 28.95
C SER A 301 -25.76 -39.31 27.44
N GLY A 302 -24.66 -39.71 26.80
CA GLY A 302 -24.33 -39.40 25.42
C GLY A 302 -22.82 -39.23 25.18
N TYR A 303 -22.45 -38.73 24.00
CA TYR A 303 -21.08 -38.48 23.59
C TYR A 303 -20.97 -37.23 22.68
N VAL A 304 -19.80 -36.57 22.70
CA VAL A 304 -19.44 -35.52 21.73
C VAL A 304 -18.10 -35.87 21.08
N LEU A 305 -18.08 -35.91 19.75
CA LEU A 305 -16.93 -36.32 18.96
C LEU A 305 -16.07 -35.12 18.57
N PHE A 306 -14.80 -35.17 18.96
CA PHE A 306 -13.75 -34.22 18.57
C PHE A 306 -12.90 -34.87 17.46
N ARG A 307 -13.15 -34.61 16.17
CA ARG A 307 -14.05 -33.57 15.63
C ARG A 307 -14.59 -33.96 14.25
N TYR A 308 -15.66 -33.28 13.80
CA TYR A 308 -16.25 -33.51 12.48
C TYR A 308 -15.20 -33.36 11.36
N GLY A 309 -15.18 -34.34 10.44
CA GLY A 309 -14.25 -34.38 9.31
C GLY A 309 -12.92 -35.08 9.61
N LEU A 310 -12.81 -35.79 10.73
CA LEU A 310 -11.70 -36.70 11.07
C LEU A 310 -12.23 -38.05 11.60
N THR A 311 -13.21 -38.64 10.92
CA THR A 311 -13.70 -40.02 11.10
C THR A 311 -13.53 -40.78 9.77
N ASP A 312 -13.43 -42.11 9.82
CA ASP A 312 -13.36 -42.97 8.64
C ASP A 312 -14.75 -43.32 8.04
N ALA A 313 -15.84 -42.96 8.72
CA ALA A 313 -17.22 -43.13 8.25
C ALA A 313 -17.59 -42.28 7.01
N PHE A 314 -16.73 -41.35 6.57
CA PHE A 314 -16.97 -40.49 5.40
C PHE A 314 -16.33 -41.03 4.12
N GLU A 315 -17.05 -41.95 3.46
CA GLU A 315 -16.77 -42.62 2.17
C GLU A 315 -15.59 -43.63 2.13
N GLU A 316 -15.74 -44.66 1.28
CA GLU A 316 -14.79 -45.76 1.13
C GLU A 316 -13.41 -45.27 0.66
N THR A 317 -12.38 -45.45 1.50
CA THR A 317 -10.98 -45.46 1.05
C THR A 317 -10.25 -46.69 1.60
N PRO A 318 -9.53 -47.47 0.75
CA PRO A 318 -8.88 -48.70 1.18
C PRO A 318 -7.55 -48.38 1.88
N TYR A 319 -7.57 -48.28 3.21
CA TYR A 319 -6.34 -48.24 4.00
C TYR A 319 -5.53 -49.52 3.76
N SER A 320 -4.44 -49.40 2.98
CA SER A 320 -3.48 -50.47 2.77
C SER A 320 -2.51 -50.55 3.95
N TYR A 321 -2.09 -51.75 4.30
CA TYR A 321 -1.24 -52.02 5.47
C TYR A 321 -0.07 -52.92 5.09
N THR A 322 1.10 -52.62 5.63
CA THR A 322 2.31 -53.44 5.48
C THR A 322 2.91 -53.79 6.85
N ASN A 323 4.02 -54.53 6.87
CA ASN A 323 4.73 -54.89 8.10
C ASN A 323 6.20 -54.43 8.04
N ILE A 324 6.86 -54.40 9.20
CA ILE A 324 8.24 -53.88 9.29
C ILE A 324 9.25 -54.64 8.44
N ASN A 325 9.11 -55.97 8.27
CA ASN A 325 10.08 -56.76 7.49
C ASN A 325 10.03 -56.39 6.00
N ASN A 326 8.82 -56.19 5.43
CA ASN A 326 8.66 -55.72 4.06
C ASN A 326 9.39 -54.38 3.82
N ILE A 327 9.36 -53.48 4.81
CA ILE A 327 10.04 -52.18 4.75
C ILE A 327 11.57 -52.36 4.86
N LEU A 328 12.04 -53.26 5.71
CA LEU A 328 13.48 -53.59 5.83
C LEU A 328 14.05 -54.26 4.57
N ASP A 329 13.26 -55.06 3.84
CA ASP A 329 13.64 -55.63 2.55
C ASP A 329 13.74 -54.57 1.45
N ALA A 330 12.72 -53.73 1.32
CA ALA A 330 12.74 -52.59 0.40
C ALA A 330 13.88 -51.59 0.70
N ALA A 331 14.18 -51.34 1.98
CA ALA A 331 15.27 -50.47 2.41
C ALA A 331 16.65 -51.00 1.96
N THR A 332 16.91 -52.31 2.13
CA THR A 332 18.12 -52.96 1.60
C THR A 332 18.26 -52.74 0.09
N TRP A 333 17.15 -52.84 -0.66
CA TRP A 333 17.17 -52.71 -2.12
C TRP A 333 17.42 -51.26 -2.58
N VAL A 334 16.66 -50.27 -2.08
CA VAL A 334 16.82 -48.85 -2.46
C VAL A 334 18.21 -48.34 -2.10
N LYS A 335 18.77 -48.75 -0.95
CA LYS A 335 20.15 -48.44 -0.56
C LYS A 335 21.16 -48.88 -1.64
N ASN A 336 21.03 -50.10 -2.15
CA ASN A 336 21.92 -50.64 -3.19
C ASN A 336 21.71 -49.93 -4.54
N TYR A 337 20.46 -49.67 -4.92
CA TYR A 337 20.12 -48.96 -6.17
C TYR A 337 20.78 -47.58 -6.26
N ILE A 338 20.68 -46.78 -5.19
CA ILE A 338 21.27 -45.43 -5.15
C ILE A 338 22.81 -45.51 -5.23
N ALA A 339 23.42 -46.55 -4.64
CA ALA A 339 24.87 -46.76 -4.69
C ALA A 339 25.38 -47.21 -6.07
N GLU A 340 24.57 -47.89 -6.88
CA GLU A 340 24.93 -48.31 -8.24
C GLU A 340 24.66 -47.22 -9.30
N HIS A 341 23.50 -46.55 -9.21
CA HIS A 341 23.04 -45.62 -10.25
C HIS A 341 23.24 -44.13 -9.91
N GLY A 342 23.44 -43.79 -8.64
CA GLY A 342 23.58 -42.40 -8.19
C GLY A 342 22.27 -41.60 -8.13
N GLU A 343 21.13 -42.21 -8.45
CA GLU A 343 19.79 -41.62 -8.48
C GLU A 343 18.75 -42.49 -7.74
N LEU A 344 17.52 -42.00 -7.58
CA LEU A 344 16.41 -42.77 -6.99
C LEU A 344 15.75 -43.64 -8.08
N PRO A 345 15.24 -44.84 -7.73
CA PRO A 345 14.35 -45.60 -8.61
C PRO A 345 12.98 -44.90 -8.72
N SER A 346 12.14 -45.31 -9.67
CA SER A 346 10.76 -44.79 -9.81
C SER A 346 9.81 -45.32 -8.74
N THR A 347 9.95 -46.60 -8.40
CA THR A 347 9.11 -47.37 -7.47
C THR A 347 9.97 -48.39 -6.71
N VAL A 348 9.39 -49.06 -5.73
CA VAL A 348 9.99 -50.21 -5.04
C VAL A 348 8.92 -51.19 -4.55
N SER A 349 9.23 -52.49 -4.58
CA SER A 349 8.39 -53.55 -4.03
C SER A 349 8.45 -53.56 -2.49
N VAL A 350 7.30 -53.46 -1.82
CA VAL A 350 7.17 -53.55 -0.35
C VAL A 350 6.27 -54.73 0.02
N GLY A 351 6.83 -55.93 -0.04
CA GLY A 351 6.08 -57.19 0.06
C GLY A 351 5.59 -57.63 -1.32
N THR A 352 4.27 -57.67 -1.53
CA THR A 352 3.65 -57.99 -2.83
C THR A 352 3.36 -56.76 -3.69
N GLU A 353 3.30 -55.57 -3.09
CA GLU A 353 2.88 -54.33 -3.76
C GLU A 353 4.07 -53.49 -4.23
N GLU A 354 3.99 -52.89 -5.41
CA GLU A 354 4.86 -51.81 -5.84
C GLU A 354 4.35 -50.47 -5.29
N VAL A 355 5.24 -49.63 -4.76
CA VAL A 355 4.88 -48.29 -4.28
C VAL A 355 5.80 -47.20 -4.83
N ASP A 356 5.22 -46.02 -5.08
CA ASP A 356 5.97 -44.82 -5.49
C ASP A 356 6.90 -44.32 -4.37
N MET A 357 8.01 -43.68 -4.74
CA MET A 357 9.02 -43.23 -3.77
C MET A 357 8.52 -42.31 -2.63
N PRO A 358 7.54 -41.39 -2.81
CA PRO A 358 6.97 -40.64 -1.69
C PRO A 358 6.27 -41.53 -0.66
N ILE A 359 5.54 -42.56 -1.11
CA ILE A 359 4.91 -43.55 -0.23
C ILE A 359 6.01 -44.29 0.53
N PHE A 360 7.06 -44.74 -0.19
CA PHE A 360 8.18 -45.43 0.43
C PHE A 360 8.96 -44.56 1.43
N LEU A 361 9.13 -43.25 1.19
CA LEU A 361 9.74 -42.34 2.16
C LEU A 361 8.96 -42.29 3.47
N SER A 362 7.64 -42.33 3.40
CA SER A 362 6.79 -42.42 4.59
C SER A 362 6.96 -43.76 5.31
N LEU A 363 7.12 -44.86 4.58
CA LEU A 363 7.31 -46.20 5.15
C LEU A 363 8.69 -46.35 5.80
N LEU A 364 9.74 -45.83 5.18
CA LEU A 364 11.08 -45.72 5.79
C LEU A 364 11.00 -44.95 7.12
N ALA A 365 10.38 -43.78 7.13
CA ALA A 365 10.28 -42.96 8.34
C ALA A 365 9.35 -43.59 9.41
N ARG A 366 8.23 -44.22 9.01
CA ARG A 366 7.32 -44.96 9.92
C ARG A 366 8.02 -46.15 10.54
N GLY A 367 8.67 -47.00 9.74
CA GLY A 367 9.40 -48.17 10.21
C GLY A 367 10.54 -47.81 11.18
N LEU A 368 11.23 -46.71 10.91
CA LEU A 368 12.29 -46.19 11.79
C LEU A 368 11.76 -45.72 13.15
N LEU A 369 10.60 -45.05 13.21
CA LEU A 369 9.96 -44.69 14.49
C LEU A 369 9.35 -45.89 15.21
N TYR A 370 8.68 -46.78 14.48
CA TYR A 370 8.11 -48.04 14.99
C TYR A 370 9.18 -48.88 15.71
N ILE A 371 10.37 -49.03 15.11
CA ILE A 371 11.55 -49.67 15.72
C ILE A 371 12.06 -48.88 16.94
N HIS A 372 12.12 -47.54 16.86
CA HIS A 372 12.61 -46.71 17.96
C HIS A 372 11.71 -46.78 19.21
N ASN A 373 10.41 -46.80 19.01
CA ASN A 373 9.39 -46.78 20.06
C ASN A 373 9.09 -48.18 20.63
N GLY A 374 9.49 -49.26 19.94
CA GLY A 374 9.17 -50.64 20.32
C GLY A 374 7.72 -51.03 20.03
N GLU A 375 7.15 -50.49 18.96
CA GLU A 375 5.75 -50.70 18.56
C GLU A 375 5.49 -52.11 18.00
N THR A 376 4.23 -52.55 18.06
CA THR A 376 3.78 -53.85 17.56
C THR A 376 2.46 -53.73 16.80
N GLY A 377 2.46 -54.00 15.50
CA GLY A 377 1.24 -54.00 14.69
C GLY A 377 1.50 -53.86 13.18
N PRO A 378 0.44 -53.72 12.37
CA PRO A 378 0.56 -53.29 10.98
C PRO A 378 0.99 -51.82 10.88
N ILE A 379 1.71 -51.48 9.82
CA ILE A 379 2.11 -50.10 9.50
C ILE A 379 1.25 -49.64 8.33
N GLY A 380 0.42 -48.62 8.55
CA GLY A 380 -0.44 -48.05 7.52
C GLY A 380 0.35 -47.41 6.38
N VAL A 381 -0.01 -47.77 5.14
CA VAL A 381 0.45 -47.18 3.89
C VAL A 381 -0.47 -45.99 3.59
N ILE A 382 0.11 -44.84 3.22
CA ILE A 382 -0.65 -43.64 2.86
C ILE A 382 -0.06 -43.05 1.58
N ASP A 383 -0.95 -42.65 0.67
CA ASP A 383 -0.56 -42.00 -0.58
C ASP A 383 -0.07 -40.57 -0.34
N TYR A 384 1.10 -40.24 -0.90
CA TYR A 384 1.66 -38.91 -0.84
C TYR A 384 2.14 -38.48 -2.23
N ASN A 385 1.87 -37.24 -2.61
CA ASN A 385 2.34 -36.69 -3.88
C ASN A 385 3.87 -36.48 -3.88
N ASN A 386 4.46 -36.44 -5.07
CA ASN A 386 5.88 -36.14 -5.27
C ASN A 386 6.26 -34.72 -4.77
N PRO A 387 7.54 -34.50 -4.37
CA PRO A 387 8.01 -33.20 -3.94
C PRO A 387 8.15 -32.27 -5.17
N PRO A 388 7.59 -31.05 -5.16
CA PRO A 388 7.50 -30.24 -6.37
C PRO A 388 8.84 -29.63 -6.82
N ASN A 389 9.79 -29.39 -5.91
CA ASN A 389 11.10 -28.79 -6.21
C ASN A 389 12.15 -29.20 -5.15
N PRO A 390 12.59 -30.48 -5.10
CA PRO A 390 13.69 -30.88 -4.23
C PRO A 390 15.01 -30.20 -4.67
N PRO A 391 15.70 -29.44 -3.80
CA PRO A 391 16.97 -28.82 -4.14
C PRO A 391 18.09 -29.85 -4.13
N VAL A 392 18.97 -29.85 -5.15
CA VAL A 392 20.27 -30.50 -5.04
C VAL A 392 21.11 -29.68 -4.04
N SER A 393 21.63 -30.34 -3.00
CA SER A 393 22.49 -29.71 -1.98
C SER A 393 23.79 -30.49 -1.83
N VAL A 394 24.87 -29.77 -1.55
CA VAL A 394 26.23 -30.31 -1.38
C VAL A 394 26.46 -30.49 0.12
N LEU A 395 26.32 -31.72 0.63
CA LEU A 395 26.29 -32.03 2.05
C LEU A 395 27.30 -33.11 2.44
N ASN A 396 28.05 -32.88 3.52
CA ASN A 396 29.08 -33.77 3.99
C ASN A 396 29.24 -33.71 5.51
N GLY A 397 29.05 -34.83 6.20
CA GLY A 397 29.23 -34.93 7.65
C GLY A 397 28.40 -36.02 8.32
N THR A 398 28.50 -36.07 9.65
CA THR A 398 27.88 -37.12 10.47
C THR A 398 26.52 -36.67 11.02
N ILE A 399 25.47 -37.44 10.74
CA ILE A 399 24.15 -37.33 11.37
C ILE A 399 24.08 -38.30 12.55
N LEU A 400 23.68 -37.83 13.74
CA LEU A 400 23.60 -38.67 14.94
C LEU A 400 22.27 -39.43 15.07
N LYS A 401 22.22 -40.47 15.90
CA LYS A 401 21.01 -41.29 16.15
C LYS A 401 19.76 -40.49 16.51
N ASN A 402 19.83 -39.68 17.57
CA ASN A 402 18.72 -38.80 17.95
C ASN A 402 18.37 -37.80 16.84
N GLU A 403 19.31 -37.48 15.95
CA GLU A 403 19.08 -36.55 14.85
C GLU A 403 18.32 -37.23 13.70
N TYR A 404 18.73 -38.40 13.21
CA TYR A 404 17.98 -39.08 12.14
C TYR A 404 16.57 -39.51 12.58
N ILE A 405 16.38 -39.87 13.86
CA ILE A 405 15.05 -40.11 14.44
C ILE A 405 14.20 -38.83 14.35
N ASN A 406 14.74 -37.70 14.79
CA ASN A 406 14.06 -36.40 14.68
C ASN A 406 13.84 -35.95 13.21
N LEU A 407 14.68 -36.37 12.26
CA LEU A 407 14.40 -36.18 10.83
C LEU A 407 13.20 -37.01 10.39
N ALA A 408 13.09 -38.28 10.78
CA ALA A 408 11.96 -39.14 10.45
C ALA A 408 10.63 -38.56 10.97
N THR A 409 10.61 -38.11 12.23
CA THR A 409 9.45 -37.39 12.80
C THR A 409 9.10 -36.14 12.01
N ARG A 410 10.08 -35.31 11.64
CA ARG A 410 9.83 -34.10 10.80
C ARG A 410 9.31 -34.44 9.41
N VAL A 411 9.84 -35.49 8.78
CA VAL A 411 9.40 -35.94 7.45
C VAL A 411 7.95 -36.40 7.52
N LEU A 412 7.57 -37.26 8.48
CA LEU A 412 6.18 -37.71 8.62
C LEU A 412 5.22 -36.57 8.97
N ASN A 413 5.58 -35.70 9.91
CA ASN A 413 4.73 -34.58 10.28
C ASN A 413 4.52 -33.62 9.09
N PHE A 414 5.54 -33.42 8.23
CA PHE A 414 5.39 -32.70 6.97
C PHE A 414 4.46 -33.43 5.99
N MET A 415 4.68 -34.74 5.77
CA MET A 415 3.92 -35.51 4.79
C MET A 415 2.45 -35.60 5.16
N ASN A 416 2.14 -35.86 6.43
CA ASN A 416 0.78 -35.83 6.98
C ASN A 416 0.12 -34.45 6.85
N ALA A 417 0.85 -33.36 7.10
CA ALA A 417 0.30 -32.00 7.04
C ALA A 417 0.08 -31.46 5.61
N TYR A 418 0.77 -32.01 4.59
CA TYR A 418 0.78 -31.46 3.24
C TYR A 418 0.42 -32.44 2.11
N GLY A 419 0.10 -33.70 2.41
CA GLY A 419 -0.30 -34.71 1.41
C GLY A 419 0.77 -35.04 0.37
N ARG A 420 2.05 -34.76 0.69
CA ARG A 420 3.18 -34.88 -0.25
C ARG A 420 4.52 -34.99 0.45
N ALA A 421 5.51 -35.56 -0.24
CA ALA A 421 6.90 -35.56 0.21
C ALA A 421 7.48 -34.14 0.41
N PRO A 422 8.40 -33.97 1.39
CA PRO A 422 9.15 -32.73 1.55
C PRO A 422 10.19 -32.56 0.43
N ASN A 423 10.47 -31.31 0.07
CA ASN A 423 11.62 -31.00 -0.79
C ASN A 423 12.94 -31.30 -0.05
N PHE A 424 12.97 -31.07 1.26
CA PHE A 424 14.10 -31.29 2.16
C PHE A 424 13.64 -31.38 3.63
N SER A 425 14.48 -31.89 4.54
CA SER A 425 14.30 -31.78 6.01
C SER A 425 15.53 -31.17 6.67
N GLY A 426 15.35 -30.31 7.68
CA GLY A 426 16.46 -29.64 8.36
C GLY A 426 17.30 -30.59 9.23
N SER A 427 18.60 -30.32 9.33
CA SER A 427 19.61 -31.04 10.12
C SER A 427 20.75 -30.10 10.57
N SER A 428 21.69 -30.61 11.35
CA SER A 428 22.96 -29.98 11.71
C SER A 428 23.87 -29.68 10.52
N LEU A 429 23.77 -30.46 9.44
CA LEU A 429 24.49 -30.25 8.18
C LEU A 429 23.79 -29.22 7.26
N GLY A 430 22.56 -28.82 7.59
CA GLY A 430 21.70 -27.98 6.75
C GLY A 430 20.43 -28.71 6.30
N ASN A 431 19.87 -28.29 5.16
CA ASN A 431 18.65 -28.89 4.62
C ASN A 431 18.98 -30.15 3.81
N ILE A 432 18.71 -31.33 4.36
CA ILE A 432 18.85 -32.64 3.70
C ILE A 432 17.84 -32.75 2.55
N PRO A 433 18.24 -32.84 1.28
CA PRO A 433 17.36 -33.04 0.12
C PRO A 433 16.49 -34.31 0.21
N TYR A 434 15.41 -34.32 -0.58
CA TYR A 434 14.55 -35.49 -0.77
C TYR A 434 15.31 -36.81 -1.03
N LYS A 435 16.33 -36.80 -1.91
CA LYS A 435 17.16 -37.99 -2.21
C LYS A 435 17.91 -38.48 -0.98
N ASP A 436 18.63 -37.58 -0.35
CA ASP A 436 19.52 -37.83 0.78
C ASP A 436 18.74 -38.38 2.00
N LEU A 437 17.43 -38.10 2.12
CA LEU A 437 16.56 -38.75 3.11
C LEU A 437 16.45 -40.27 2.90
N PHE A 438 16.35 -40.75 1.65
CA PHE A 438 16.38 -42.18 1.35
C PHE A 438 17.76 -42.76 1.67
N GLU A 439 18.85 -42.04 1.37
CA GLU A 439 20.19 -42.50 1.70
C GLU A 439 20.36 -42.69 3.21
N ILE A 440 19.97 -41.70 4.02
CA ILE A 440 20.02 -41.81 5.49
C ILE A 440 19.12 -42.97 5.98
N PHE A 441 17.81 -42.93 5.69
CA PHE A 441 16.88 -43.88 6.31
C PHE A 441 17.07 -45.32 5.80
N SER A 442 17.39 -45.52 4.52
CA SER A 442 17.58 -46.87 3.97
C SER A 442 18.86 -47.53 4.51
N ASN A 443 19.96 -46.77 4.66
CA ASN A 443 21.18 -47.30 5.31
C ASN A 443 20.96 -47.58 6.80
N VAL A 444 20.24 -46.71 7.52
CA VAL A 444 19.94 -46.89 8.95
C VAL A 444 19.07 -48.13 9.19
N LEU A 445 18.07 -48.38 8.34
CA LEU A 445 17.19 -49.54 8.43
C LEU A 445 17.87 -50.84 7.96
N ASP A 446 18.68 -50.80 6.90
CA ASP A 446 19.51 -51.94 6.49
C ASP A 446 20.52 -52.34 7.57
N TYR A 447 21.14 -51.36 8.25
CA TYR A 447 21.98 -51.63 9.42
C TYR A 447 21.18 -52.29 10.55
N TYR A 448 19.97 -51.79 10.86
CA TYR A 448 19.10 -52.42 11.86
C TYR A 448 18.77 -53.87 11.51
N LYS A 449 18.39 -54.13 10.25
CA LYS A 449 18.08 -55.48 9.74
C LYS A 449 19.24 -56.47 9.94
N LEU A 450 20.48 -56.01 9.77
CA LEU A 450 21.68 -56.83 9.90
C LEU A 450 22.17 -57.02 11.35
N ASN A 451 21.90 -56.06 12.25
CA ASN A 451 22.49 -56.01 13.60
C ASN A 451 21.46 -56.07 14.75
N ASN A 452 20.16 -56.02 14.44
CA ASN A 452 19.03 -55.87 15.36
C ASN A 452 19.17 -54.69 16.36
N ILE A 453 19.88 -53.64 15.94
CA ILE A 453 20.08 -52.39 16.70
C ILE A 453 20.28 -51.21 15.75
N LEU A 454 19.70 -50.05 16.08
CA LEU A 454 19.85 -48.82 15.32
C LEU A 454 21.27 -48.22 15.50
N PRO A 455 21.99 -47.82 14.43
CA PRO A 455 23.38 -47.35 14.50
C PRO A 455 23.49 -45.98 15.18
N ASP A 456 24.55 -45.73 15.95
CA ASP A 456 24.66 -44.48 16.71
C ASP A 456 24.90 -43.21 15.85
N SER A 457 25.28 -43.39 14.58
CA SER A 457 25.37 -42.31 13.59
C SER A 457 25.35 -42.84 12.14
N PHE A 458 25.12 -41.94 11.19
CA PHE A 458 25.28 -42.14 9.75
C PHE A 458 26.23 -41.07 9.17
N LEU A 459 27.01 -41.41 8.13
CA LEU A 459 27.94 -40.49 7.46
C LEU A 459 27.44 -40.19 6.04
N LEU A 460 27.01 -38.95 5.81
CA LEU A 460 26.67 -38.44 4.48
C LEU A 460 27.93 -37.86 3.83
N ASN A 461 28.20 -38.22 2.58
CA ASN A 461 29.41 -37.81 1.84
C ASN A 461 29.04 -37.01 0.60
N ASP A 462 29.74 -35.89 0.38
CA ASP A 462 29.60 -35.10 -0.84
C ASP A 462 30.40 -35.72 -1.99
N THR A 463 29.77 -35.77 -3.17
CA THR A 463 30.31 -36.35 -4.42
C THR A 463 30.11 -35.44 -5.63
N ILE A 464 29.61 -34.21 -5.44
CA ILE A 464 29.17 -33.32 -6.53
C ILE A 464 30.31 -32.35 -6.87
N PRO A 465 30.84 -32.32 -8.10
CA PRO A 465 31.92 -31.40 -8.46
C PRO A 465 31.46 -29.95 -8.66
N PRO A 466 32.28 -28.95 -8.29
CA PRO A 466 31.90 -27.54 -8.38
C PRO A 466 31.74 -27.07 -9.84
N THR A 467 30.59 -26.47 -10.13
CA THR A 467 30.20 -25.93 -11.44
C THR A 467 30.18 -24.41 -11.44
N VAL A 468 30.41 -23.75 -12.58
CA VAL A 468 30.33 -22.28 -12.70
C VAL A 468 28.88 -21.84 -12.87
N THR A 469 28.35 -21.13 -11.88
CA THR A 469 26.96 -20.62 -11.87
C THR A 469 26.85 -19.21 -12.44
N LYS A 470 27.90 -18.39 -12.33
CA LYS A 470 27.87 -16.99 -12.82
C LYS A 470 29.27 -16.44 -13.11
N THR A 471 29.35 -15.53 -14.08
CA THR A 471 30.53 -14.69 -14.34
C THR A 471 30.19 -13.20 -14.33
N SER A 472 31.18 -12.36 -14.03
CA SER A 472 31.16 -10.91 -14.24
C SER A 472 32.57 -10.45 -14.64
N PRO A 473 32.81 -9.92 -15.86
CA PRO A 473 31.86 -9.78 -16.97
C PRO A 473 31.17 -11.08 -17.37
N VAL A 474 29.97 -11.02 -17.95
CA VAL A 474 29.34 -12.19 -18.56
C VAL A 474 30.00 -12.54 -19.89
N ASN A 475 29.73 -13.74 -20.42
CA ASN A 475 30.35 -14.19 -21.68
C ASN A 475 29.94 -13.28 -22.87
N ASN A 476 30.93 -12.83 -23.64
CA ASN A 476 30.82 -11.84 -24.71
C ASN A 476 30.33 -10.43 -24.29
N GLU A 477 30.36 -10.08 -23.00
CA GLU A 477 29.97 -8.73 -22.55
C GLU A 477 30.90 -7.65 -23.14
N THR A 478 30.35 -6.50 -23.52
CA THR A 478 31.10 -5.40 -24.15
C THR A 478 31.05 -4.13 -23.29
N LYS A 479 31.91 -3.16 -23.60
CA LYS A 479 32.04 -1.87 -22.89
C LYS A 479 32.55 -1.99 -21.44
N ILE A 480 33.25 -3.08 -21.13
CA ILE A 480 33.80 -3.35 -19.79
C ILE A 480 34.83 -2.30 -19.37
N SER A 481 34.76 -1.86 -18.12
CA SER A 481 35.76 -0.95 -17.53
C SER A 481 37.16 -1.54 -17.58
N LEU A 482 38.15 -0.70 -17.90
CA LEU A 482 39.58 -1.07 -17.86
C LEU A 482 40.03 -1.57 -16.48
N THR A 483 39.29 -1.26 -15.42
CA THR A 483 39.58 -1.63 -14.02
C THR A 483 38.66 -2.73 -13.44
N ALA A 484 37.66 -3.22 -14.19
CA ALA A 484 36.70 -4.20 -13.66
C ALA A 484 37.38 -5.54 -13.29
N PRO A 485 37.17 -6.10 -12.08
CA PRO A 485 37.62 -7.45 -11.77
C PRO A 485 36.90 -8.47 -12.67
N MET A 486 37.47 -9.67 -12.79
CA MET A 486 36.82 -10.83 -13.40
C MET A 486 36.44 -11.77 -12.27
N ILE A 487 35.14 -11.91 -12.01
CA ILE A 487 34.56 -12.65 -10.89
C ILE A 487 33.85 -13.87 -11.47
N ILE A 488 34.14 -15.04 -10.92
CA ILE A 488 33.55 -16.33 -11.30
C ILE A 488 32.99 -16.97 -10.03
N THR A 489 31.69 -17.21 -9.99
CA THR A 489 30.97 -17.80 -8.87
C THR A 489 30.59 -19.24 -9.22
N PHE A 490 30.73 -20.12 -8.23
CA PHE A 490 30.50 -21.56 -8.34
C PHE A 490 29.23 -22.00 -7.59
N SER A 491 28.83 -23.27 -7.74
CA SER A 491 27.70 -23.90 -7.03
C SER A 491 27.90 -23.95 -5.51
N GLU A 492 29.14 -24.13 -5.05
CA GLU A 492 29.50 -24.31 -3.64
C GLU A 492 30.81 -23.62 -3.25
N ASN A 493 31.22 -23.75 -1.98
CA ASN A 493 32.51 -23.27 -1.50
C ASN A 493 33.68 -24.02 -2.15
N ILE A 494 34.66 -23.26 -2.65
CA ILE A 494 35.78 -23.79 -3.44
C ILE A 494 37.14 -23.53 -2.79
N THR A 495 38.13 -24.30 -3.22
CA THR A 495 39.56 -24.07 -2.98
C THR A 495 40.38 -24.35 -4.24
N ALA A 496 41.70 -24.15 -4.17
CA ALA A 496 42.61 -24.38 -5.29
C ALA A 496 42.71 -25.88 -5.60
N GLY A 497 42.42 -26.25 -6.85
CA GLY A 497 42.72 -27.57 -7.40
C GLY A 497 44.12 -27.64 -7.99
N ASP A 498 44.56 -28.84 -8.37
CA ASP A 498 45.93 -29.13 -8.85
C ASP A 498 46.35 -28.22 -10.01
N ASN A 499 45.41 -27.87 -10.90
CA ASN A 499 45.65 -27.02 -12.07
C ASN A 499 45.41 -25.52 -11.83
N TYR A 500 45.27 -25.05 -10.58
CA TYR A 500 44.95 -23.64 -10.26
C TYR A 500 45.98 -22.64 -10.81
N SER A 501 47.25 -23.06 -10.91
CA SER A 501 48.33 -22.31 -11.56
C SER A 501 47.99 -21.97 -13.02
N GLY A 502 47.39 -22.90 -13.76
CA GLY A 502 47.05 -22.82 -15.19
C GLY A 502 45.91 -21.88 -15.56
N ILE A 503 45.15 -21.35 -14.61
CA ILE A 503 44.12 -20.31 -14.86
C ILE A 503 44.79 -19.04 -15.41
N TYR A 504 44.37 -18.55 -16.59
CA TYR A 504 44.95 -17.38 -17.25
C TYR A 504 43.90 -16.42 -17.85
N VAL A 505 44.35 -15.20 -18.15
CA VAL A 505 43.63 -14.21 -18.97
C VAL A 505 44.50 -13.82 -20.16
N MET A 506 43.92 -13.70 -21.35
CA MET A 506 44.63 -13.48 -22.62
C MET A 506 43.97 -12.38 -23.44
N ASN A 507 44.76 -11.45 -24.00
CA ASN A 507 44.30 -10.53 -25.04
C ASN A 507 44.21 -11.30 -26.36
N THR A 508 43.01 -11.47 -26.91
CA THR A 508 42.81 -12.35 -28.08
C THR A 508 43.18 -11.71 -29.42
N ILE A 509 43.47 -10.41 -29.47
CA ILE A 509 44.08 -9.77 -30.66
C ILE A 509 45.58 -10.10 -30.71
N SER A 510 46.27 -10.06 -29.57
CA SER A 510 47.73 -10.25 -29.52
C SER A 510 48.17 -11.69 -29.25
N GLY A 511 47.28 -12.55 -28.76
CA GLY A 511 47.61 -13.88 -28.24
C GLY A 511 48.38 -13.87 -26.90
N VAL A 512 48.63 -12.68 -26.32
CA VAL A 512 49.48 -12.54 -25.12
C VAL A 512 48.66 -12.70 -23.85
N LYS A 513 49.12 -13.58 -22.95
CA LYS A 513 48.60 -13.73 -21.59
C LYS A 513 49.01 -12.52 -20.73
N VAL A 514 48.06 -11.95 -19.99
CA VAL A 514 48.29 -10.76 -19.15
C VAL A 514 48.61 -11.11 -17.70
N ALA A 515 49.45 -10.31 -17.05
CA ALA A 515 49.75 -10.48 -15.63
C ALA A 515 48.52 -10.17 -14.76
N MET A 516 48.32 -10.98 -13.71
CA MET A 516 47.10 -11.02 -12.92
C MET A 516 47.33 -11.65 -11.54
N THR A 517 46.53 -11.26 -10.55
CA THR A 517 46.37 -11.98 -9.27
C THR A 517 45.06 -12.76 -9.26
N LYS A 518 45.03 -13.85 -8.47
CA LYS A 518 43.88 -14.76 -8.30
C LYS A 518 43.61 -14.94 -6.80
N THR A 519 42.38 -14.77 -6.36
CA THR A 519 41.95 -14.93 -4.96
C THR A 519 40.62 -15.67 -4.89
N ILE A 520 40.54 -16.71 -4.06
CA ILE A 520 39.29 -17.41 -3.74
C ILE A 520 38.72 -16.86 -2.43
N SER A 521 37.40 -16.74 -2.36
CA SER A 521 36.64 -16.45 -1.14
C SER A 521 35.29 -17.16 -1.22
N ALA A 522 35.01 -18.09 -0.30
CA ALA A 522 33.81 -18.93 -0.31
C ALA A 522 33.62 -19.59 -1.69
N ASN A 523 32.46 -19.41 -2.33
CA ASN A 523 32.15 -19.96 -3.66
C ASN A 523 32.69 -19.14 -4.85
N THR A 524 33.56 -18.16 -4.63
CA THR A 524 33.89 -17.16 -5.65
C THR A 524 35.40 -17.01 -5.88
N LEU A 525 35.81 -17.20 -7.15
CA LEU A 525 37.13 -16.85 -7.67
C LEU A 525 37.10 -15.43 -8.22
N THR A 526 37.94 -14.55 -7.68
CA THR A 526 38.21 -13.22 -8.25
C THR A 526 39.59 -13.19 -8.90
N ILE A 527 39.65 -12.74 -10.15
CA ILE A 527 40.86 -12.50 -10.92
C ILE A 527 40.99 -10.99 -11.18
N LYS A 528 42.13 -10.42 -10.82
CA LYS A 528 42.43 -8.99 -11.06
C LYS A 528 43.67 -8.88 -11.93
N GLN A 529 43.51 -8.27 -13.10
CA GLN A 529 44.64 -7.96 -13.98
C GLN A 529 45.53 -6.88 -13.33
N THR A 530 46.85 -7.05 -13.40
CA THR A 530 47.82 -6.11 -12.80
C THR A 530 48.44 -5.15 -13.83
N THR A 531 48.34 -5.46 -15.12
CA THR A 531 48.64 -4.52 -16.21
C THR A 531 47.41 -3.70 -16.60
N SER A 532 47.63 -2.49 -17.11
CA SER A 532 46.57 -1.68 -17.71
C SER A 532 45.89 -2.43 -18.86
N ARG A 533 44.56 -2.43 -18.90
CA ARG A 533 43.81 -2.88 -20.07
C ARG A 533 43.86 -1.84 -21.19
N LEU A 534 43.81 -2.32 -22.42
CA LEU A 534 43.65 -1.49 -23.61
C LEU A 534 42.16 -1.23 -23.87
N TYR A 535 41.84 -0.11 -24.52
CA TYR A 535 40.49 0.20 -24.99
C TYR A 535 40.08 -0.70 -26.17
N ASN A 536 38.77 -0.92 -26.34
CA ASN A 536 38.16 -1.71 -27.42
C ASN A 536 38.86 -3.05 -27.71
N THR A 537 39.30 -3.73 -26.65
CA THR A 537 40.15 -4.92 -26.73
C THR A 537 39.42 -6.13 -26.12
N PRO A 538 39.28 -7.24 -26.87
CA PRO A 538 38.73 -8.48 -26.37
C PRO A 538 39.76 -9.24 -25.52
N TYR A 539 39.28 -9.79 -24.41
CA TYR A 539 40.02 -10.63 -23.49
C TYR A 539 39.27 -11.96 -23.30
N GLN A 540 40.01 -13.06 -23.20
CA GLN A 540 39.51 -14.37 -22.79
C GLN A 540 40.00 -14.70 -21.38
N VAL A 541 39.12 -15.29 -20.57
CA VAL A 541 39.46 -15.92 -19.28
C VAL A 541 39.35 -17.43 -19.45
N TYR A 542 40.35 -18.18 -18.99
CA TYR A 542 40.38 -19.65 -19.08
C TYR A 542 40.69 -20.28 -17.72
N ILE A 543 39.86 -21.23 -17.31
CA ILE A 543 39.98 -22.04 -16.10
C ILE A 543 40.06 -23.52 -16.53
N PRO A 544 41.21 -24.20 -16.40
CA PRO A 544 41.32 -25.62 -16.77
C PRO A 544 40.49 -26.54 -15.86
N ALA A 545 40.16 -27.74 -16.36
CA ALA A 545 39.61 -28.81 -15.54
C ALA A 545 40.55 -29.14 -14.37
N GLY A 546 39.99 -29.41 -13.19
CA GLY A 546 40.75 -29.62 -11.95
C GLY A 546 41.56 -28.42 -11.46
N ALA A 547 41.34 -27.21 -11.99
CA ALA A 547 41.94 -25.99 -11.45
C ALA A 547 41.24 -25.49 -10.18
N ILE A 548 40.00 -25.93 -9.98
CA ILE A 548 39.15 -25.62 -8.85
C ILE A 548 38.62 -26.96 -8.31
N LYS A 549 38.49 -27.06 -7.00
CA LYS A 549 37.82 -28.16 -6.30
C LYS A 549 37.00 -27.60 -5.14
N ASP A 550 36.05 -28.38 -4.63
CA ASP A 550 35.28 -28.05 -3.44
C ASP A 550 36.10 -28.27 -2.13
N MET A 551 35.40 -28.39 -1.00
CA MET A 551 36.01 -28.62 0.32
C MET A 551 36.25 -30.10 0.67
N THR A 552 35.67 -31.06 -0.06
CA THR A 552 35.75 -32.51 0.22
C THR A 552 36.76 -33.20 -0.69
N GLY A 553 36.86 -32.77 -1.94
CA GLY A 553 37.91 -33.13 -2.89
C GLY A 553 37.48 -33.15 -4.36
N ASN A 554 36.19 -33.01 -4.70
CA ASN A 554 35.71 -33.19 -6.07
C ASN A 554 36.17 -32.03 -6.96
N LYS A 555 36.59 -32.36 -8.18
CA LYS A 555 37.36 -31.46 -9.05
C LYS A 555 36.49 -30.97 -10.19
N LEU A 556 36.51 -29.66 -10.47
CA LEU A 556 35.84 -29.04 -11.63
C LEU A 556 36.08 -29.87 -12.90
N THR A 557 35.06 -30.60 -13.35
CA THR A 557 35.20 -31.70 -14.32
C THR A 557 35.65 -31.22 -15.69
N ASN A 558 35.16 -30.06 -16.13
CA ASN A 558 35.39 -29.51 -17.45
C ASN A 558 36.07 -28.14 -17.37
N ALA A 559 36.91 -27.83 -18.35
CA ALA A 559 37.52 -26.51 -18.46
C ALA A 559 36.46 -25.45 -18.82
N TYR A 560 36.47 -24.32 -18.12
CA TYR A 560 35.57 -23.19 -18.35
C TYR A 560 36.30 -22.06 -19.07
N THR A 561 35.67 -21.47 -20.08
CA THR A 561 36.22 -20.35 -20.86
C THR A 561 35.14 -19.33 -21.21
N TYR A 562 35.47 -18.04 -21.12
CA TYR A 562 34.58 -16.96 -21.53
C TYR A 562 35.36 -15.73 -22.02
N THR A 563 34.69 -14.86 -22.76
CA THR A 563 35.27 -13.64 -23.35
C THR A 563 34.56 -12.38 -22.86
N PHE A 564 35.23 -11.23 -22.95
CA PHE A 564 34.63 -9.90 -22.80
C PHE A 564 35.45 -8.84 -23.55
N THR A 565 34.84 -7.69 -23.87
CA THR A 565 35.51 -6.58 -24.59
C THR A 565 35.43 -5.28 -23.80
N THR A 566 36.56 -4.59 -23.67
CA THR A 566 36.63 -3.30 -22.96
C THR A 566 35.93 -2.15 -23.69
N LEU A 567 35.61 -1.05 -22.98
CA LEU A 567 35.06 0.15 -23.61
C LEU A 567 35.99 0.75 -24.68
N SER A 568 35.38 1.43 -25.65
CA SER A 568 36.06 2.33 -26.57
C SER A 568 36.64 3.54 -25.82
N ASN A 569 37.72 4.11 -26.35
CA ASN A 569 38.18 5.42 -25.88
C ASN A 569 37.18 6.52 -26.31
N ASP A 570 37.02 7.56 -25.50
CA ASP A 570 36.21 8.72 -25.88
C ASP A 570 37.03 9.68 -26.74
N SER A 571 36.42 10.17 -27.83
CA SER A 571 37.00 11.10 -28.80
C SER A 571 36.14 12.36 -28.98
N THR A 572 35.13 12.54 -28.14
CA THR A 572 34.16 13.63 -28.21
C THR A 572 34.66 14.83 -27.41
N PRO A 573 34.83 16.04 -28.01
CA PRO A 573 35.19 17.22 -27.25
C PRO A 573 34.00 17.80 -26.47
N PRO A 574 34.22 18.34 -25.25
CA PRO A 574 33.15 18.86 -24.42
C PRO A 574 32.53 20.11 -25.04
N THR A 575 31.21 20.08 -25.20
CA THR A 575 30.38 21.17 -25.74
C THR A 575 29.64 21.87 -24.61
N ILE A 576 29.26 23.14 -24.81
CA ILE A 576 28.51 23.91 -23.81
C ILE A 576 27.02 23.77 -24.05
N THR A 577 26.30 23.25 -23.06
CA THR A 577 24.85 22.97 -23.10
C THR A 577 24.02 24.11 -22.52
N SER A 578 24.55 24.87 -21.55
CA SER A 578 23.87 26.06 -21.02
C SER A 578 24.84 27.07 -20.40
N VAL A 579 24.37 28.31 -20.25
CA VAL A 579 25.03 29.36 -19.48
C VAL A 579 24.00 30.18 -18.70
N ASP A 580 24.29 30.46 -17.42
CA ASP A 580 23.51 31.33 -16.54
C ASP A 580 24.43 32.44 -15.99
N PRO A 581 24.17 33.74 -16.27
CA PRO A 581 23.06 34.26 -17.08
C PRO A 581 23.14 33.84 -18.54
N THR A 582 21.99 33.65 -19.17
CA THR A 582 21.90 33.36 -20.62
C THR A 582 22.48 34.50 -21.45
N ASN A 583 22.93 34.21 -22.67
CA ASN A 583 23.62 35.23 -23.48
C ASN A 583 22.72 36.44 -23.78
N ASN A 584 23.28 37.64 -23.55
CA ASN A 584 22.62 38.95 -23.57
C ASN A 584 21.52 39.16 -22.50
N LYS A 585 21.45 38.33 -21.45
CA LYS A 585 20.50 38.50 -20.34
C LYS A 585 20.80 39.77 -19.53
N VAL A 586 19.75 40.54 -19.22
CA VAL A 586 19.80 41.59 -18.19
C VAL A 586 19.43 40.98 -16.83
N ILE A 587 20.19 41.31 -15.79
CA ILE A 587 20.00 40.83 -14.41
C ILE A 587 20.09 41.96 -13.38
N ASN A 588 19.40 41.81 -12.25
CA ASN A 588 19.45 42.75 -11.13
C ASN A 588 20.17 42.22 -9.87
N VAL A 589 20.99 41.17 -10.01
CA VAL A 589 21.73 40.54 -8.89
C VAL A 589 23.19 40.96 -8.93
N ALA A 590 23.61 41.76 -7.94
CA ALA A 590 24.90 42.45 -7.95
C ALA A 590 26.14 41.54 -7.81
N ASN A 591 25.98 40.34 -7.25
CA ASN A 591 27.05 39.34 -7.01
C ASN A 591 26.76 37.99 -7.70
N LYS A 592 26.03 38.01 -8.82
CA LYS A 592 25.63 36.79 -9.56
C LYS A 592 26.83 35.88 -9.89
N ALA A 593 26.80 34.67 -9.35
CA ALA A 593 27.65 33.55 -9.82
C ALA A 593 27.28 33.21 -11.27
N LEU A 594 28.29 32.96 -12.11
CA LEU A 594 28.11 32.65 -13.52
C LEU A 594 28.38 31.15 -13.71
N VAL A 595 27.41 30.40 -14.23
CA VAL A 595 27.50 28.94 -14.38
C VAL A 595 27.50 28.58 -15.86
N ILE A 596 28.46 27.76 -16.28
CA ILE A 596 28.56 27.20 -17.62
C ILE A 596 28.43 25.68 -17.48
N THR A 597 27.48 25.07 -18.20
CA THR A 597 27.24 23.62 -18.18
C THR A 597 27.71 22.99 -19.49
N PHE A 598 28.26 21.78 -19.41
CA PHE A 598 28.83 21.04 -20.53
C PHE A 598 28.07 19.74 -20.84
N SER A 599 28.37 19.12 -21.98
CA SER A 599 27.80 17.81 -22.39
C SER A 599 28.23 16.65 -21.47
N GLU A 600 29.46 16.68 -20.96
CA GLU A 600 30.06 15.64 -20.12
C GLU A 600 30.82 16.22 -18.91
N ASN A 601 31.46 15.33 -18.13
CA ASN A 601 32.27 15.74 -16.98
C ASN A 601 33.59 16.36 -17.45
N ILE A 602 33.95 17.49 -16.87
CA ILE A 602 35.08 18.32 -17.31
C ILE A 602 36.22 18.39 -16.30
N LYS A 603 37.39 18.78 -16.79
CA LYS A 603 38.63 19.08 -16.06
C LYS A 603 39.21 20.41 -16.57
N ALA A 604 40.13 20.99 -15.81
CA ALA A 604 40.88 22.17 -16.24
C ALA A 604 41.76 21.83 -17.46
N GLY A 605 41.58 22.56 -18.57
CA GLY A 605 42.46 22.45 -19.74
C GLY A 605 43.69 23.35 -19.62
N SER A 606 44.63 23.24 -20.56
CA SER A 606 45.89 24.00 -20.57
C SER A 606 45.71 25.53 -20.55
N ALA A 607 44.57 26.05 -21.03
CA ALA A 607 44.26 27.48 -20.99
C ALA A 607 43.27 27.89 -19.87
N PHE A 608 43.07 27.07 -18.82
CA PHE A 608 42.10 27.34 -17.74
C PHE A 608 42.38 28.64 -16.97
N THR A 609 43.65 28.99 -16.80
CA THR A 609 44.10 30.27 -16.21
C THR A 609 43.62 31.47 -17.03
N SER A 610 43.54 31.34 -18.36
CA SER A 610 43.11 32.40 -19.30
C SER A 610 41.59 32.61 -19.38
N ILE A 611 40.77 31.79 -18.71
CA ILE A 611 39.33 32.06 -18.54
C ILE A 611 39.16 33.40 -17.80
N LYS A 612 38.34 34.30 -18.35
CA LYS A 612 38.16 35.68 -17.85
C LYS A 612 36.70 36.15 -17.94
N VAL A 613 36.39 37.18 -17.16
CA VAL A 613 35.19 38.02 -17.33
C VAL A 613 35.67 39.47 -17.41
N THR A 614 35.22 40.24 -18.41
CA THR A 614 35.60 41.65 -18.59
C THR A 614 34.39 42.57 -18.68
N ASN A 615 34.53 43.83 -18.28
CA ASN A 615 33.55 44.89 -18.54
C ASN A 615 33.67 45.41 -20.01
N PRO A 616 32.89 46.42 -20.43
CA PRO A 616 32.99 47.00 -21.79
C PRO A 616 34.37 47.58 -22.11
N ASP A 617 35.04 48.17 -21.13
CA ASP A 617 36.37 48.81 -21.25
C ASP A 617 37.53 47.79 -21.24
N GLY A 618 37.22 46.48 -21.27
CA GLY A 618 38.19 45.39 -21.27
C GLY A 618 38.78 45.05 -19.88
N VAL A 619 38.41 45.80 -18.82
CA VAL A 619 38.90 45.59 -17.45
C VAL A 619 38.43 44.22 -16.95
N LYS A 620 39.39 43.39 -16.48
CA LYS A 620 39.13 42.07 -15.92
C LYS A 620 38.46 42.18 -14.55
N VAL A 621 37.40 41.39 -14.34
CA VAL A 621 36.87 41.12 -13.01
C VAL A 621 37.90 40.29 -12.24
N ASN A 622 38.48 40.85 -11.19
CA ASN A 622 39.45 40.20 -10.30
C ASN A 622 39.06 40.47 -8.83
N PRO A 623 39.27 39.52 -7.89
CA PRO A 623 39.56 38.11 -8.15
C PRO A 623 38.37 37.40 -8.80
N LEU A 624 38.66 36.41 -9.65
CA LEU A 624 37.68 35.54 -10.30
C LEU A 624 38.00 34.09 -9.96
N TYR A 625 37.26 33.52 -9.02
CA TYR A 625 37.37 32.13 -8.62
C TYR A 625 36.70 31.23 -9.66
N LYS A 626 37.25 30.03 -9.84
CA LYS A 626 36.86 29.07 -10.89
C LYS A 626 36.70 27.70 -10.23
N VAL A 627 35.48 27.19 -10.17
CA VAL A 627 35.17 25.90 -9.54
C VAL A 627 34.60 24.98 -10.61
N ILE A 628 35.20 23.80 -10.78
CA ILE A 628 34.64 22.72 -11.59
C ILE A 628 33.92 21.73 -10.68
N ASN A 629 32.71 21.34 -11.03
CA ASN A 629 31.98 20.24 -10.40
C ASN A 629 31.23 19.43 -11.46
N GLY A 630 31.66 18.19 -11.70
CA GLY A 630 31.11 17.31 -12.74
C GLY A 630 31.08 17.98 -14.12
N LYS A 631 29.87 18.25 -14.63
CA LYS A 631 29.63 18.92 -15.92
C LYS A 631 29.61 20.45 -15.86
N THR A 632 29.92 21.07 -14.73
CA THR A 632 29.74 22.52 -14.51
C THR A 632 31.06 23.25 -14.23
N LEU A 633 31.19 24.44 -14.80
CA LEU A 633 32.16 25.47 -14.40
C LEU A 633 31.39 26.63 -13.78
N THR A 634 31.64 26.90 -12.50
CA THR A 634 31.13 28.08 -11.81
C THR A 634 32.22 29.14 -11.67
N LEU A 635 31.91 30.36 -12.09
CA LEU A 635 32.75 31.54 -11.94
C LEU A 635 32.13 32.46 -10.90
N THR A 636 32.85 32.76 -9.83
CA THR A 636 32.45 33.73 -8.80
C THR A 636 33.51 34.81 -8.63
N ARG A 637 33.08 35.98 -8.16
CA ARG A 637 33.95 37.11 -7.86
C ARG A 637 33.80 37.55 -6.41
N ASN A 638 34.80 38.24 -5.87
CA ASN A 638 34.58 39.05 -4.68
C ASN A 638 34.02 40.44 -5.08
N GLY A 639 33.19 41.03 -4.23
CA GLY A 639 32.48 42.28 -4.49
C GLY A 639 31.46 42.22 -5.65
N TYR A 640 30.97 43.40 -6.04
CA TYR A 640 29.81 43.54 -6.93
C TYR A 640 30.15 43.95 -8.36
N TYR A 641 29.31 43.55 -9.32
CA TYR A 641 29.30 44.11 -10.68
C TYR A 641 28.70 45.53 -10.69
N ILE A 642 29.19 46.37 -11.60
CA ILE A 642 28.78 47.78 -11.70
C ILE A 642 27.46 47.88 -12.49
N ASN A 643 26.54 48.73 -12.00
CA ASN A 643 25.25 48.96 -12.63
C ASN A 643 25.38 49.48 -14.07
N GLY A 644 24.46 49.08 -14.96
CA GLY A 644 24.40 49.53 -16.34
C GLY A 644 25.42 48.87 -17.29
N LEU A 645 26.52 48.32 -16.79
CA LEU A 645 27.56 47.72 -17.64
C LEU A 645 27.17 46.33 -18.17
N THR A 646 27.66 46.03 -19.38
CA THR A 646 27.60 44.70 -20.00
C THR A 646 28.93 43.98 -19.82
N TYR A 647 28.92 42.88 -19.07
CA TYR A 647 30.09 42.03 -18.86
C TYR A 647 30.13 40.90 -19.89
N THR A 648 31.34 40.50 -20.30
CA THR A 648 31.60 39.40 -21.24
C THR A 648 32.40 38.30 -20.57
N ILE A 649 31.85 37.09 -20.52
CA ILE A 649 32.54 35.84 -20.17
C ILE A 649 33.39 35.41 -21.38
N THR A 650 34.60 34.89 -21.15
CA THR A 650 35.43 34.27 -22.20
C THR A 650 36.09 33.00 -21.69
N LEU A 651 35.81 31.88 -22.36
CA LEU A 651 36.53 30.61 -22.25
C LEU A 651 37.32 30.40 -23.54
N PRO A 652 38.67 30.51 -23.54
CA PRO A 652 39.45 30.27 -24.75
C PRO A 652 39.48 28.78 -25.14
N LYS A 653 39.83 28.49 -26.40
CA LYS A 653 40.09 27.12 -26.89
C LYS A 653 41.07 26.41 -25.96
N GLY A 654 40.78 25.16 -25.60
CA GLY A 654 41.62 24.38 -24.68
C GLY A 654 41.63 24.85 -23.22
N SER A 655 40.73 25.76 -22.81
CA SER A 655 40.60 26.11 -21.39
C SER A 655 39.89 25.05 -20.54
N ILE A 656 39.14 24.17 -21.19
CA ILE A 656 38.40 23.06 -20.60
C ILE A 656 38.72 21.80 -21.41
N THR A 657 38.80 20.66 -20.74
CA THR A 657 38.90 19.32 -21.33
C THR A 657 37.89 18.40 -20.65
N ASP A 658 37.50 17.30 -21.29
CA ASP A 658 36.67 16.26 -20.69
C ASP A 658 37.45 15.39 -19.68
N THR A 659 36.94 14.19 -19.36
CA THR A 659 37.68 13.20 -18.58
C THR A 659 38.78 12.45 -19.33
N ALA A 660 38.73 12.34 -20.66
CA ALA A 660 39.63 11.51 -21.49
C ALA A 660 40.81 12.26 -22.14
N GLY A 661 40.76 13.60 -22.22
CA GLY A 661 41.77 14.47 -22.84
C GLY A 661 41.26 15.27 -24.06
N ASN A 662 39.99 15.15 -24.44
CA ASN A 662 39.39 15.91 -25.53
C ASN A 662 39.14 17.37 -25.10
N THR A 663 39.75 18.32 -25.81
CA THR A 663 39.76 19.74 -25.41
C THR A 663 38.66 20.56 -26.08
N LEU A 664 38.10 21.54 -25.36
CA LEU A 664 37.09 22.48 -25.84
C LEU A 664 37.55 23.12 -27.17
N LYS A 665 36.91 22.71 -28.27
CA LYS A 665 37.39 22.86 -29.65
C LYS A 665 37.42 24.29 -30.16
N THR A 666 36.50 25.13 -29.68
CA THR A 666 36.33 26.54 -30.05
C THR A 666 36.30 27.43 -28.81
N ALA A 667 36.67 28.71 -28.96
CA ALA A 667 36.51 29.68 -27.88
C ALA A 667 35.03 30.05 -27.70
N PHE A 668 34.57 30.15 -26.46
CA PHE A 668 33.21 30.53 -26.11
C PHE A 668 33.16 31.92 -25.46
N THR A 669 32.13 32.70 -25.81
CA THR A 669 31.80 33.95 -25.13
C THR A 669 30.31 34.06 -24.87
N SER A 670 29.95 34.68 -23.74
CA SER A 670 28.57 35.00 -23.38
C SER A 670 28.54 36.35 -22.67
N LYS A 671 27.50 37.14 -22.89
CA LYS A 671 27.34 38.49 -22.34
C LYS A 671 26.18 38.58 -21.36
N PHE A 672 26.29 39.43 -20.34
CA PHE A 672 25.18 39.78 -19.47
C PHE A 672 25.26 41.26 -19.06
N LYS A 673 24.11 41.92 -18.92
CA LYS A 673 24.02 43.32 -18.48
C LYS A 673 23.52 43.38 -17.04
N ILE A 674 24.11 44.25 -16.23
CA ILE A 674 23.60 44.60 -14.91
C ILE A 674 22.58 45.74 -15.04
N ASP A 675 21.44 45.61 -14.35
CA ASP A 675 20.50 46.71 -14.14
C ASP A 675 19.83 46.64 -12.77
N PHE A 676 19.98 47.68 -11.95
CA PHE A 676 19.31 47.84 -10.65
C PHE A 676 18.29 48.99 -10.65
N VAL A 677 18.08 49.65 -11.79
CA VAL A 677 17.14 50.78 -11.89
C VAL A 677 15.71 50.25 -11.83
N LYS A 678 14.84 50.96 -11.10
CA LYS A 678 13.41 50.61 -10.99
C LYS A 678 12.61 51.49 -11.94
N PRO A 679 11.57 50.97 -12.62
CA PRO A 679 10.67 51.80 -13.40
C PRO A 679 10.03 52.88 -12.54
N THR A 680 10.22 54.15 -12.93
CA THR A 680 9.51 55.29 -12.35
C THR A 680 8.34 55.68 -13.26
N ILE A 681 7.30 56.29 -12.71
CA ILE A 681 6.12 56.71 -13.49
C ILE A 681 6.37 58.12 -14.03
N THR A 682 6.34 58.24 -15.35
CA THR A 682 6.60 59.50 -16.08
C THR A 682 5.31 60.25 -16.42
N SER A 683 4.18 59.55 -16.55
CA SER A 683 2.86 60.20 -16.69
C SER A 683 1.72 59.27 -16.28
N VAL A 684 0.56 59.88 -15.94
CA VAL A 684 -0.71 59.19 -15.76
C VAL A 684 -1.84 60.00 -16.42
N ASN A 685 -2.74 59.34 -17.15
CA ASN A 685 -3.87 59.92 -17.85
C ASN A 685 -5.14 59.12 -17.50
N PRO A 686 -6.15 59.69 -16.81
CA PRO A 686 -6.23 61.08 -16.34
C PRO A 686 -5.12 61.44 -15.35
N THR A 687 -4.73 62.72 -15.30
CA THR A 687 -3.76 63.21 -14.31
C THR A 687 -4.33 63.14 -12.89
N ASN A 688 -3.47 63.13 -11.87
CA ASN A 688 -3.93 63.00 -10.49
C ASN A 688 -4.87 64.16 -10.07
N ASN A 689 -6.01 63.81 -9.49
CA ASN A 689 -7.15 64.68 -9.17
C ASN A 689 -7.86 65.33 -10.38
N MET A 690 -7.61 64.87 -11.62
CA MET A 690 -8.32 65.37 -12.80
C MET A 690 -9.83 65.04 -12.73
N VAL A 691 -10.66 66.02 -13.08
CA VAL A 691 -12.09 65.81 -13.31
C VAL A 691 -12.33 65.53 -14.80
N ILE A 692 -13.14 64.52 -15.13
CA ILE A 692 -13.42 64.11 -16.52
C ILE A 692 -14.91 63.88 -16.75
N ASN A 693 -15.40 64.24 -17.94
CA ASN A 693 -16.80 64.08 -18.34
C ASN A 693 -17.07 62.93 -19.34
N VAL A 694 -16.16 61.95 -19.40
CA VAL A 694 -16.25 60.79 -20.30
C VAL A 694 -16.59 59.53 -19.52
N ALA A 695 -17.74 58.92 -19.83
CA ALA A 695 -18.30 57.81 -19.06
C ALA A 695 -17.49 56.50 -19.15
N ASN A 696 -16.79 56.27 -20.26
CA ASN A 696 -15.77 55.23 -20.38
C ASN A 696 -14.44 55.87 -20.81
N LYS A 697 -13.39 55.59 -20.05
CA LYS A 697 -12.05 56.15 -20.23
C LYS A 697 -11.02 55.11 -19.82
N ALA A 698 -10.19 54.71 -20.78
CA ALA A 698 -8.97 53.95 -20.51
C ALA A 698 -7.99 54.81 -19.71
N LEU A 699 -7.41 54.23 -18.67
CA LEU A 699 -6.46 54.88 -17.77
C LEU A 699 -5.05 54.43 -18.17
N VAL A 700 -4.19 55.36 -18.57
CA VAL A 700 -2.85 55.05 -19.10
C VAL A 700 -1.79 55.54 -18.12
N ILE A 701 -0.91 54.64 -17.70
CA ILE A 701 0.27 54.92 -16.87
C ILE A 701 1.50 54.69 -17.74
N THR A 702 2.38 55.69 -17.84
CA THR A 702 3.64 55.60 -18.59
C THR A 702 4.82 55.53 -17.63
N PHE A 703 5.84 54.73 -17.96
CA PHE A 703 7.03 54.52 -17.16
C PHE A 703 8.31 55.07 -17.81
N SER A 704 9.41 55.14 -17.06
CA SER A 704 10.76 55.49 -17.52
C SER A 704 11.27 54.57 -18.64
N GLU A 705 10.89 53.30 -18.58
CA GLU A 705 11.49 52.19 -19.32
C GLU A 705 10.48 51.10 -19.68
N ASN A 706 10.93 50.05 -20.36
CA ASN A 706 10.07 48.95 -20.78
C ASN A 706 9.75 48.04 -19.59
N ILE A 707 8.45 47.82 -19.36
CA ILE A 707 7.92 47.14 -18.18
C ILE A 707 7.39 45.74 -18.47
N LYS A 708 7.22 44.95 -17.41
CA LYS A 708 6.60 43.62 -17.38
C LYS A 708 5.64 43.49 -16.21
N ALA A 709 4.75 42.51 -16.27
CA ALA A 709 3.88 42.13 -15.16
C ALA A 709 4.74 41.58 -14.00
N GLY A 710 4.67 42.22 -12.84
CA GLY A 710 5.30 41.73 -11.62
C GLY A 710 4.41 40.74 -10.86
N SER A 711 4.91 40.18 -9.76
CA SER A 711 4.20 39.18 -8.94
C SER A 711 2.84 39.66 -8.41
N ALA A 712 2.66 40.97 -8.21
CA ALA A 712 1.39 41.57 -7.76
C ALA A 712 0.54 42.20 -8.90
N PHE A 713 0.76 41.83 -10.18
CA PHE A 713 0.04 42.42 -11.33
C PHE A 713 -1.48 42.19 -11.26
N THR A 714 -1.91 41.03 -10.76
CA THR A 714 -3.32 40.71 -10.47
C THR A 714 -3.92 41.66 -9.42
N SER A 715 -3.13 42.14 -8.46
CA SER A 715 -3.54 43.05 -7.38
C SER A 715 -3.68 44.52 -7.79
N ILE A 716 -3.28 44.91 -9.01
CA ILE A 716 -3.57 46.25 -9.57
C ILE A 716 -5.09 46.45 -9.61
N LYS A 717 -5.57 47.56 -9.04
CA LYS A 717 -7.01 47.84 -8.86
C LYS A 717 -7.35 49.30 -9.16
N VAL A 718 -8.62 49.54 -9.46
CA VAL A 718 -9.25 50.86 -9.40
C VAL A 718 -10.45 50.72 -8.46
N THR A 719 -10.58 51.59 -7.46
CA THR A 719 -11.70 51.55 -6.50
C THR A 719 -12.46 52.87 -6.46
N ASN A 720 -13.76 52.83 -6.15
CA ASN A 720 -14.54 54.03 -5.83
C ASN A 720 -14.26 54.50 -4.37
N PRO A 721 -14.93 55.54 -3.84
CA PRO A 721 -14.73 56.00 -2.45
C PRO A 721 -15.04 54.93 -1.40
N ASP A 722 -16.05 54.09 -1.64
CA ASP A 722 -16.52 53.02 -0.75
C ASP A 722 -15.63 51.76 -0.81
N GLY A 723 -14.48 51.83 -1.48
CA GLY A 723 -13.54 50.72 -1.66
C GLY A 723 -13.94 49.67 -2.70
N VAL A 724 -15.12 49.78 -3.31
CA VAL A 724 -15.63 48.84 -4.32
C VAL A 724 -14.73 48.85 -5.54
N LYS A 725 -14.24 47.67 -5.94
CA LYS A 725 -13.37 47.47 -7.11
C LYS A 725 -14.16 47.65 -8.40
N VAL A 726 -13.64 48.44 -9.32
CA VAL A 726 -14.07 48.46 -10.72
C VAL A 726 -13.74 47.10 -11.34
N ASN A 727 -14.77 46.34 -11.70
CA ASN A 727 -14.67 45.03 -12.35
C ASN A 727 -15.65 44.95 -13.55
N PRO A 728 -15.31 44.22 -14.62
CA PRO A 728 -13.98 43.71 -14.94
C PRO A 728 -13.00 44.85 -15.29
N LEU A 729 -11.73 44.68 -14.93
CA LEU A 729 -10.65 45.63 -15.22
C LEU A 729 -9.53 44.91 -16.00
N TYR A 730 -9.53 45.12 -17.32
CA TYR A 730 -8.50 44.63 -18.22
C TYR A 730 -7.21 45.44 -18.07
N LYS A 731 -6.08 44.76 -18.22
CA LYS A 731 -4.73 45.31 -17.97
C LYS A 731 -3.84 44.93 -19.15
N VAL A 732 -3.36 45.92 -19.90
CA VAL A 732 -2.51 45.71 -21.08
C VAL A 732 -1.18 46.43 -20.86
N ILE A 733 -0.08 45.70 -21.00
CA ILE A 733 1.27 46.29 -21.05
C ILE A 733 1.69 46.41 -22.51
N ASN A 734 2.19 47.57 -22.91
CA ASN A 734 2.83 47.78 -24.20
C ASN A 734 4.07 48.67 -24.04
N GLY A 735 5.25 48.05 -24.13
CA GLY A 735 6.55 48.73 -23.96
C GLY A 735 6.65 49.43 -22.61
N LYS A 736 6.59 50.76 -22.62
CA LYS A 736 6.64 51.63 -21.42
C LYS A 736 5.26 51.95 -20.82
N THR A 737 4.16 51.44 -21.36
CA THR A 737 2.80 51.81 -20.95
C THR A 737 2.03 50.65 -20.32
N LEU A 738 1.26 50.97 -19.27
CA LEU A 738 0.20 50.13 -18.71
C LEU A 738 -1.14 50.83 -18.96
N THR A 739 -2.01 50.18 -19.71
CA THR A 739 -3.38 50.63 -19.95
C THR A 739 -4.35 49.80 -19.12
N LEU A 740 -5.19 50.47 -18.34
CA LEU A 740 -6.29 49.88 -17.57
C LEU A 740 -7.61 50.27 -18.22
N THR A 741 -8.39 49.28 -18.64
CA THR A 741 -9.68 49.49 -19.31
C THR A 741 -10.76 48.69 -18.59
N ARG A 742 -11.91 49.31 -18.34
CA ARG A 742 -13.06 48.61 -17.74
C ARG A 742 -14.10 48.23 -18.78
N ASN A 743 -14.96 47.26 -18.47
CA ASN A 743 -16.27 47.16 -19.14
C ASN A 743 -17.31 48.04 -18.40
N GLY A 744 -18.30 48.55 -19.14
CA GLY A 744 -19.29 49.51 -18.65
C GLY A 744 -18.71 50.87 -18.22
N TYR A 745 -19.53 51.68 -17.55
CA TYR A 745 -19.28 53.09 -17.28
C TYR A 745 -18.88 53.39 -15.83
N TYR A 746 -18.09 54.46 -15.64
CA TYR A 746 -17.87 55.04 -14.30
C TYR A 746 -19.09 55.84 -13.84
N ILE A 747 -19.34 55.84 -12.53
CA ILE A 747 -20.51 56.49 -11.92
C ILE A 747 -20.24 57.99 -11.74
N ASN A 748 -21.23 58.82 -12.06
CA ASN A 748 -21.15 60.27 -11.94
C ASN A 748 -20.86 60.74 -10.50
N GLY A 749 -20.12 61.84 -10.35
CA GLY A 749 -19.79 62.45 -9.05
C GLY A 749 -18.71 61.72 -8.24
N LEU A 750 -18.52 60.41 -8.44
CA LEU A 750 -17.55 59.62 -7.67
C LEU A 750 -16.09 59.95 -8.03
N THR A 751 -15.22 59.84 -7.03
CA THR A 751 -13.76 59.89 -7.19
C THR A 751 -13.20 58.48 -7.14
N TYR A 752 -12.57 58.04 -8.23
CA TYR A 752 -11.93 56.73 -8.35
C TYR A 752 -10.43 56.83 -8.04
N THR A 753 -9.90 55.82 -7.35
CA THR A 753 -8.46 55.71 -7.01
C THR A 753 -7.85 54.52 -7.73
N ILE A 754 -6.89 54.79 -8.62
CA ILE A 754 -5.99 53.80 -9.21
C ILE A 754 -4.98 53.38 -8.13
N THR A 755 -4.71 52.08 -7.99
CA THR A 755 -3.64 51.55 -7.12
C THR A 755 -2.80 50.52 -7.86
N LEU A 756 -1.50 50.79 -7.95
CA LEU A 756 -0.47 49.84 -8.39
C LEU A 756 0.35 49.48 -7.14
N PRO A 757 0.20 48.28 -6.55
CA PRO A 757 0.96 47.90 -5.35
C PRO A 757 2.45 47.61 -5.66
N LYS A 758 3.31 47.73 -4.65
CA LYS A 758 4.73 47.30 -4.72
C LYS A 758 4.86 45.93 -5.38
N GLY A 759 5.72 45.82 -6.41
CA GLY A 759 5.92 44.58 -7.15
C GLY A 759 4.81 44.20 -8.13
N SER A 760 3.83 45.07 -8.42
CA SER A 760 2.85 44.78 -9.48
C SER A 760 3.39 44.94 -10.89
N ILE A 761 4.48 45.71 -11.04
CA ILE A 761 5.20 45.96 -12.29
C ILE A 761 6.70 45.81 -12.01
N THR A 762 7.43 45.25 -12.95
CA THR A 762 8.90 45.25 -12.98
C THR A 762 9.41 45.85 -14.29
N ASP A 763 10.72 46.12 -14.38
CA ASP A 763 11.43 46.30 -15.64
C ASP A 763 11.65 44.94 -16.36
N THR A 764 12.64 44.89 -17.25
CA THR A 764 13.08 43.66 -17.93
C THR A 764 14.05 42.78 -17.14
N ALA A 765 14.72 43.32 -16.10
CA ALA A 765 15.76 42.67 -15.30
C ALA A 765 15.24 42.04 -13.99
N GLY A 766 14.08 42.50 -13.49
CA GLY A 766 13.43 42.06 -12.25
C GLY A 766 13.16 43.17 -11.22
N ASN A 767 13.49 44.43 -11.53
CA ASN A 767 13.39 45.56 -10.61
C ASN A 767 11.93 46.02 -10.44
N ALA A 768 11.39 45.77 -9.25
CA ALA A 768 10.02 46.09 -8.88
C ALA A 768 9.77 47.57 -8.58
N ILE A 769 8.61 48.08 -9.03
CA ILE A 769 8.11 49.40 -8.63
C ILE A 769 7.73 49.43 -7.14
N THR A 770 7.76 50.62 -6.55
CA THR A 770 7.08 50.94 -5.29
C THR A 770 5.57 51.10 -5.50
N THR A 771 4.78 51.10 -4.42
CA THR A 771 3.34 51.39 -4.49
C THR A 771 3.08 52.78 -5.05
N PHE A 772 2.13 52.89 -5.98
CA PHE A 772 1.67 54.14 -6.59
C PHE A 772 0.15 54.24 -6.56
N THR A 773 -0.36 55.46 -6.37
CA THR A 773 -1.79 55.78 -6.44
C THR A 773 -2.04 57.08 -7.20
N SER A 774 -3.11 57.12 -7.99
CA SER A 774 -3.61 58.34 -8.65
C SER A 774 -5.13 58.38 -8.59
N LYS A 775 -5.72 59.57 -8.46
CA LYS A 775 -7.18 59.77 -8.36
C LYS A 775 -7.73 60.49 -9.58
N PHE A 776 -8.99 60.25 -9.93
CA PHE A 776 -9.75 61.04 -10.89
C PHE A 776 -11.23 61.10 -10.48
N LYS A 777 -11.90 62.22 -10.75
CA LYS A 777 -13.34 62.40 -10.48
C LYS A 777 -14.13 62.35 -11.79
N ILE A 778 -15.29 61.70 -11.76
CA ILE A 778 -16.27 61.79 -12.85
C ILE A 778 -17.20 62.98 -12.60
N ASP A 779 -17.45 63.79 -13.63
CA ASP A 779 -18.54 64.76 -13.61
C ASP A 779 -19.21 64.90 -14.98
N PHE A 780 -20.53 64.70 -15.03
CA PHE A 780 -21.36 64.93 -16.22
C PHE A 780 -22.35 66.09 -16.04
N VAL A 781 -22.33 66.76 -14.88
CA VAL A 781 -23.23 67.89 -14.60
C VAL A 781 -22.83 69.07 -15.47
N LYS A 782 -23.81 69.75 -16.07
CA LYS A 782 -23.57 70.95 -16.88
C LYS A 782 -23.86 72.19 -16.03
N PRO A 783 -23.02 73.25 -16.11
CA PRO A 783 -23.26 74.47 -15.36
C PRO A 783 -24.59 75.11 -15.76
N THR A 784 -25.52 75.20 -14.81
CA THR A 784 -26.81 75.89 -14.95
C THR A 784 -26.77 77.24 -14.26
N ILE A 785 -27.59 78.20 -14.68
CA ILE A 785 -27.64 79.54 -14.09
C ILE A 785 -28.55 79.51 -12.85
N THR A 786 -28.01 79.85 -11.69
CA THR A 786 -28.73 79.86 -10.40
C THR A 786 -29.23 81.24 -10.00
N SER A 787 -28.53 82.32 -10.37
CA SER A 787 -28.99 83.69 -10.13
C SER A 787 -28.42 84.68 -11.14
N VAL A 788 -29.13 85.78 -11.34
CA VAL A 788 -28.73 86.91 -12.19
C VAL A 788 -29.03 88.23 -11.49
N ASN A 789 -28.09 89.16 -11.56
CA ASN A 789 -28.26 90.55 -11.14
C ASN A 789 -27.79 91.46 -12.28
N PRO A 790 -28.65 92.24 -12.96
CA PRO A 790 -30.07 92.44 -12.66
C PRO A 790 -30.93 91.18 -12.84
N LYS A 791 -32.09 91.15 -12.15
CA LYS A 791 -33.16 90.18 -12.44
C LYS A 791 -33.69 90.42 -13.86
N ASN A 792 -34.11 89.36 -14.54
CA ASN A 792 -34.62 89.48 -15.91
C ASN A 792 -35.85 90.41 -15.97
N ASN A 793 -35.88 91.29 -16.97
CA ASN A 793 -36.84 92.37 -17.17
C ASN A 793 -36.90 93.44 -16.04
N SER A 794 -35.92 93.52 -15.13
CA SER A 794 -35.93 94.55 -14.08
C SER A 794 -35.85 95.97 -14.66
N SER A 795 -36.62 96.90 -14.09
CA SER A 795 -36.50 98.33 -14.34
C SER A 795 -35.59 99.04 -13.32
N LYS A 796 -35.24 100.31 -13.58
CA LYS A 796 -34.43 101.17 -12.70
C LYS A 796 -33.05 100.61 -12.32
N PHE A 797 -32.43 99.76 -13.14
CA PHE A 797 -31.08 99.25 -12.85
C PHE A 797 -30.04 100.38 -12.91
N SER A 798 -29.02 100.30 -12.05
CA SER A 798 -27.91 101.25 -11.97
C SER A 798 -27.23 101.47 -13.33
N LEU A 799 -26.63 102.65 -13.53
CA LEU A 799 -25.85 102.96 -14.74
C LEU A 799 -24.43 102.35 -14.72
N THR A 800 -23.91 102.03 -13.53
CA THR A 800 -22.50 101.65 -13.30
C THR A 800 -22.30 100.25 -12.72
N ALA A 801 -23.30 99.67 -12.04
CA ALA A 801 -23.16 98.36 -11.40
C ALA A 801 -22.73 97.25 -12.38
N PRO A 802 -21.90 96.27 -11.96
CA PRO A 802 -21.64 95.08 -12.76
C PRO A 802 -22.94 94.27 -12.95
N ILE A 803 -23.01 93.54 -14.06
CA ILE A 803 -23.96 92.45 -14.22
C ILE A 803 -23.28 91.17 -13.78
N THR A 804 -23.93 90.36 -12.93
CA THR A 804 -23.42 89.06 -12.51
C THR A 804 -24.39 87.94 -12.91
N ILE A 805 -23.82 86.83 -13.37
CA ILE A 805 -24.51 85.58 -13.67
C ILE A 805 -23.81 84.50 -12.85
N THR A 806 -24.53 83.93 -11.89
CA THR A 806 -24.04 82.87 -10.99
C THR A 806 -24.50 81.52 -11.50
N PHE A 807 -23.63 80.51 -11.39
CA PHE A 807 -23.88 79.15 -11.86
C PHE A 807 -23.97 78.13 -10.71
N SER A 808 -24.44 76.92 -11.02
CA SER A 808 -24.49 75.75 -10.11
C SER A 808 -23.14 75.43 -9.48
N GLU A 809 -22.07 75.63 -10.22
CA GLU A 809 -20.71 75.15 -9.96
C GLU A 809 -19.63 76.12 -10.45
N ASN A 810 -18.37 75.80 -10.17
CA ASN A 810 -17.25 76.63 -10.62
C ASN A 810 -17.07 76.50 -12.13
N ILE A 811 -16.98 77.65 -12.81
CA ILE A 811 -16.91 77.72 -14.27
C ILE A 811 -15.56 78.25 -14.78
N THR A 812 -15.30 77.99 -16.05
CA THR A 812 -14.21 78.53 -16.87
C THR A 812 -14.75 78.96 -18.24
N GLY A 813 -13.93 79.65 -19.03
CA GLY A 813 -14.30 80.05 -20.39
C GLY A 813 -14.55 78.84 -21.30
N GLY A 814 -15.77 78.75 -21.87
CA GLY A 814 -16.13 77.76 -22.86
C GLY A 814 -15.70 78.16 -24.28
N THR A 815 -15.91 77.27 -25.25
CA THR A 815 -15.50 77.50 -26.65
C THR A 815 -16.21 78.68 -27.34
N LYS A 816 -17.29 79.20 -26.74
CA LYS A 816 -18.02 80.40 -27.20
C LYS A 816 -17.94 81.59 -26.23
N TYR A 817 -16.99 81.60 -25.28
CA TYR A 817 -16.82 82.71 -24.30
C TYR A 817 -16.61 84.09 -24.97
N SER A 818 -15.92 84.12 -26.12
CA SER A 818 -15.76 85.31 -26.96
C SER A 818 -17.12 85.87 -27.41
N GLY A 819 -18.05 85.01 -27.82
CA GLY A 819 -19.39 85.35 -28.35
C GLY A 819 -20.42 85.84 -27.32
N ILE A 820 -20.07 85.97 -26.04
CA ILE A 820 -20.88 86.69 -25.06
C ILE A 820 -20.87 88.19 -25.43
N TYR A 821 -22.05 88.78 -25.64
CA TYR A 821 -22.22 90.20 -25.99
C TYR A 821 -23.35 90.89 -25.19
N MET A 822 -23.34 92.23 -25.20
CA MET A 822 -24.44 93.07 -24.72
C MET A 822 -24.92 93.99 -25.86
N LYS A 823 -26.23 94.16 -26.01
CA LYS A 823 -26.89 94.99 -27.02
C LYS A 823 -27.81 96.00 -26.34
N ASN A 824 -27.68 97.28 -26.67
CA ASN A 824 -28.70 98.27 -26.35
C ASN A 824 -29.86 98.09 -27.34
N LEU A 825 -31.03 97.69 -26.85
CA LEU A 825 -32.22 97.49 -27.67
C LEU A 825 -32.86 98.81 -28.10
N SER A 826 -32.68 99.89 -27.33
CA SER A 826 -33.18 101.24 -27.65
C SER A 826 -32.43 101.91 -28.80
N THR A 827 -31.21 101.47 -29.12
CA THR A 827 -30.41 101.98 -30.26
C THR A 827 -30.02 100.91 -31.29
N GLY A 828 -30.40 99.65 -31.05
CA GLY A 828 -30.04 98.50 -31.89
C GLY A 828 -28.55 98.09 -31.87
N LYS A 829 -27.67 98.83 -31.19
CA LYS A 829 -26.21 98.63 -31.26
C LYS A 829 -25.68 97.68 -30.17
N VAL A 830 -24.69 96.86 -30.53
CA VAL A 830 -23.86 96.11 -29.57
C VAL A 830 -22.94 97.09 -28.83
N VAL A 831 -22.70 96.86 -27.54
CA VAL A 831 -21.84 97.72 -26.69
C VAL A 831 -20.61 96.97 -26.20
N SER A 832 -19.49 97.67 -26.08
CA SER A 832 -18.23 97.12 -25.58
C SER A 832 -18.35 96.69 -24.11
N ILE A 833 -17.91 95.47 -23.80
CA ILE A 833 -17.96 94.89 -22.46
C ILE A 833 -16.62 94.25 -22.06
N THR A 834 -16.30 94.30 -20.77
CA THR A 834 -15.31 93.42 -20.13
C THR A 834 -16.01 92.26 -19.44
N LYS A 835 -15.33 91.10 -19.36
CA LYS A 835 -15.87 89.82 -18.88
C LYS A 835 -14.83 89.14 -18.00
N SER A 836 -15.20 88.78 -16.77
CA SER A 836 -14.34 88.00 -15.86
C SER A 836 -15.12 86.88 -15.17
N ILE A 837 -14.43 85.79 -14.82
CA ILE A 837 -15.00 84.69 -14.05
C ILE A 837 -14.27 84.61 -12.71
N SER A 838 -15.01 84.39 -11.63
CA SER A 838 -14.48 84.01 -10.32
C SER A 838 -15.37 82.95 -9.68
N GLY A 839 -14.82 81.76 -9.44
CA GLY A 839 -15.57 80.60 -8.94
C GLY A 839 -16.80 80.29 -9.79
N LYS A 840 -17.99 80.45 -9.20
CA LYS A 840 -19.28 80.23 -9.86
C LYS A 840 -19.84 81.43 -10.63
N THR A 841 -19.16 82.58 -10.65
CA THR A 841 -19.76 83.85 -11.09
C THR A 841 -19.05 84.44 -12.31
N LEU A 842 -19.81 84.60 -13.40
CA LEU A 842 -19.45 85.45 -14.53
C LEU A 842 -19.86 86.89 -14.26
N THR A 843 -18.90 87.81 -14.29
CA THR A 843 -19.11 89.26 -14.16
C THR A 843 -18.95 89.92 -15.52
N ILE A 844 -19.91 90.77 -15.89
CA ILE A 844 -19.93 91.56 -17.13
C ILE A 844 -20.06 93.04 -16.78
N LYS A 845 -19.14 93.87 -17.25
CA LYS A 845 -19.20 95.34 -17.13
C LYS A 845 -19.22 95.96 -18.52
N MET A 846 -20.02 97.01 -18.73
CA MET A 846 -19.92 97.84 -19.94
C MET A 846 -18.69 98.75 -19.81
N VAL A 847 -17.96 98.97 -20.91
CA VAL A 847 -16.72 99.77 -20.90
C VAL A 847 -17.01 101.26 -20.73
N SER A 848 -18.08 101.75 -21.36
CA SER A 848 -18.64 103.08 -21.11
C SER A 848 -19.86 103.00 -20.18
N GLY A 849 -20.24 104.14 -19.57
CA GLY A 849 -21.44 104.22 -18.73
C GLY A 849 -22.71 103.86 -19.51
N ARG A 850 -23.67 103.21 -18.85
CA ARG A 850 -24.98 102.93 -19.46
C ARG A 850 -25.81 104.22 -19.56
N LEU A 851 -26.54 104.37 -20.66
CA LEU A 851 -27.50 105.45 -20.84
C LEU A 851 -28.70 105.24 -19.91
N SER A 852 -29.29 106.32 -19.40
CA SER A 852 -30.51 106.30 -18.58
C SER A 852 -31.74 105.89 -19.40
N LYS A 853 -32.74 105.30 -18.73
CA LYS A 853 -34.02 104.84 -19.30
C LYS A 853 -33.94 103.89 -20.52
N ASN A 854 -32.75 103.37 -20.86
CA ASN A 854 -32.49 102.51 -22.01
C ASN A 854 -32.67 101.03 -21.64
N THR A 855 -33.11 100.21 -22.61
CA THR A 855 -33.22 98.75 -22.42
C THR A 855 -32.00 98.03 -22.97
N TYR A 856 -31.29 97.30 -22.13
CA TYR A 856 -30.13 96.49 -22.49
C TYR A 856 -30.46 95.00 -22.48
N GLN A 857 -29.85 94.25 -23.39
CA GLN A 857 -29.91 92.79 -23.47
C GLN A 857 -28.50 92.21 -23.42
N ILE A 858 -28.26 91.20 -22.57
CA ILE A 858 -27.07 90.34 -22.64
C ILE A 858 -27.47 89.03 -23.30
N TYR A 859 -26.58 88.52 -24.16
CA TYR A 859 -26.69 87.19 -24.75
C TYR A 859 -25.48 86.33 -24.35
N LEU A 860 -25.77 85.15 -23.82
CA LEU A 860 -24.81 84.10 -23.49
C LEU A 860 -25.06 82.92 -24.45
N PRO A 861 -24.17 82.61 -25.41
CA PRO A 861 -24.35 81.43 -26.26
C PRO A 861 -24.24 80.12 -25.46
N ALA A 862 -24.82 79.03 -26.01
CA ALA A 862 -24.49 77.69 -25.55
C ALA A 862 -22.98 77.45 -25.69
N GLY A 863 -22.35 76.82 -24.69
CA GLY A 863 -20.90 76.70 -24.61
C GLY A 863 -20.13 78.02 -24.36
N ALA A 864 -20.79 79.08 -23.92
CA ALA A 864 -20.12 80.30 -23.43
C ALA A 864 -19.20 80.02 -22.24
N VAL A 865 -19.65 79.18 -21.30
CA VAL A 865 -18.90 78.74 -20.13
C VAL A 865 -18.96 77.22 -20.02
N LYS A 866 -18.01 76.64 -19.30
CA LYS A 866 -17.93 75.20 -18.98
C LYS A 866 -17.45 75.01 -17.53
N ASP A 867 -17.68 73.84 -16.95
CA ASP A 867 -17.16 73.44 -15.63
C ASP A 867 -15.64 73.10 -15.68
N ALA A 868 -15.17 72.38 -14.65
CA ALA A 868 -13.80 71.82 -14.60
C ALA A 868 -13.62 70.51 -15.38
N ALA A 869 -14.69 69.75 -15.68
CA ALA A 869 -14.64 68.47 -16.39
C ALA A 869 -14.74 68.60 -17.92
N GLY A 870 -15.19 69.76 -18.42
CA GLY A 870 -15.44 70.06 -19.83
C GLY A 870 -16.92 70.25 -20.19
N ASN A 871 -17.84 70.04 -19.25
CA ASN A 871 -19.28 70.18 -19.43
C ASN A 871 -19.66 71.63 -19.71
N SER A 872 -20.16 71.86 -20.92
CA SER A 872 -20.51 73.19 -21.41
C SER A 872 -21.95 73.57 -21.06
N LEU A 873 -22.19 74.87 -20.81
CA LEU A 873 -23.52 75.46 -20.66
C LEU A 873 -24.44 75.00 -21.80
N ALA A 874 -25.51 74.28 -21.46
CA ALA A 874 -26.30 73.49 -22.41
C ALA A 874 -27.05 74.34 -23.46
N SER A 875 -27.62 75.47 -23.04
CA SER A 875 -28.50 76.31 -23.85
C SER A 875 -28.05 77.76 -23.80
N ALA A 876 -28.37 78.52 -24.84
CA ALA A 876 -28.14 79.96 -24.82
C ALA A 876 -29.07 80.65 -23.80
N TYR A 877 -28.57 81.67 -23.11
CA TYR A 877 -29.32 82.45 -22.13
C TYR A 877 -29.39 83.92 -22.55
N THR A 878 -30.54 84.55 -22.33
CA THR A 878 -30.76 85.98 -22.64
C THR A 878 -31.33 86.70 -21.43
N LEU A 879 -30.66 87.78 -21.02
CA LEU A 879 -31.08 88.66 -19.93
C LEU A 879 -31.45 90.03 -20.50
N LYS A 880 -32.60 90.58 -20.12
CA LYS A 880 -32.98 91.97 -20.42
C LYS A 880 -33.12 92.78 -19.14
N PHE A 881 -32.78 94.07 -19.18
CA PHE A 881 -33.03 95.02 -18.09
C PHE A 881 -33.15 96.45 -18.62
N LYS A 882 -33.85 97.32 -17.90
CA LYS A 882 -33.96 98.76 -18.19
C LYS A 882 -33.27 99.57 -17.11
N THR A 883 -32.46 100.55 -17.51
CA THR A 883 -31.80 101.48 -16.59
C THR A 883 -32.78 102.46 -15.93
N ILE A 884 -32.31 103.11 -14.86
CA ILE A 884 -32.96 104.27 -14.22
C ILE A 884 -33.07 105.47 -15.17
#